data_AF-A0A511KEJ2-F1
#
_entry.id   AF-A0A511KEJ2-F1
#
_cell.length_a   1.000
_cell.length_b   1.000
_cell.length_c   1.000
_cell.angle_alpha   90.00
_cell.angle_beta   90.00
_cell.angle_gamma   90.00
#
_symmetry.space_group_name_H-M   'P 1'
#
loop_
_entity.id
_entity.type
_entity.pdbx_description
1 polymer ?
#
loop_
_entity_poly.entity_id
_entity_poly.type
_entity_poly.pdbx_seq_one_letter_code
_entity_poly.pdbx_strand_id
1 'polypeptide(L)'
;MSFPATPLHASGTAPPAPAAPGLPLSSALPPVPPARSLQTARIKLVLEKVRLEVDAAREAVKEVCKLHEAVEALREEVRVLKSGWNERERDLKETFVEAVKETMEEHLAPLRAGLASLADTFNASLSKQKDELDASLKEASASVVRETKEKARMAEVEVGKRIEGVREQAREQVQAVTQAVEETLAGVVRTAEGDAATVRALEDKVEELESKLRAIEQEAQQRAAKQEQLEVAVVEAIKQPSPLTQQAAYSTPVLQARPTSLPAVSTTQALPAQPTSSSAPVAVQPSTASKQPAGAKSPRQRSKRRVIEQDDILDSELDGGLSGDVSGWAAGAEKKNGESSKRRRVIEQDETPVGSQADEVEGGEHGQDQAEDAEASGVDEDEDEPDTLEARGPKKHMSRLAAPKAWMLDKLGGAYAPKPSPGPHKQRECLPLSIFIRNRLKYALTGREVTLVVKQRLIKVDNKVRTDETYPAGFMDVISIEKSGEHFRLLYDVKGRFAIHRISEEEASYKLLKVKKVQLGAKGVPFIVTHDGRTIRYPDPVIKVNDTVKFDLVENKIVDHIKFEQGNLCMLTGGRNQGRVGQIVHRERHQGGYDIVHVRDVLDREFATRLSNVFVIGAGAKALVSLPKGKGVKLSVSDQRDQRRHRLEKERA
;
A
#
# COMPACT_ATOMS: atom_id res chain seq x y z
N MET A 1 -79.53 -27.50 57.01
CA MET A 1 -80.41 -28.67 57.15
C MET A 1 -79.66 -29.84 56.53
N SER A 2 -78.87 -30.59 57.32
CA SER A 2 -79.24 -31.69 58.23
C SER A 2 -79.05 -33.06 57.56
N PHE A 3 -78.06 -33.81 58.08
CA PHE A 3 -77.96 -35.28 58.18
C PHE A 3 -79.30 -35.95 58.59
N PRO A 4 -79.48 -37.30 58.70
CA PRO A 4 -78.52 -38.43 58.88
C PRO A 4 -78.95 -39.72 58.06
N ALA A 5 -78.53 -40.98 58.24
CA ALA A 5 -78.06 -41.74 59.39
C ALA A 5 -77.34 -43.09 59.07
N THR A 6 -76.42 -43.43 59.97
CA THR A 6 -75.74 -44.71 60.34
C THR A 6 -76.72 -45.71 61.03
N PRO A 7 -76.38 -46.92 61.59
CA PRO A 7 -75.21 -47.30 62.45
C PRO A 7 -74.73 -48.80 62.29
N LEU A 8 -73.75 -49.43 63.00
CA LEU A 8 -73.29 -49.51 64.42
C LEU A 8 -71.81 -50.05 64.48
N HIS A 9 -70.86 -49.40 65.18
CA HIS A 9 -70.25 -49.68 66.53
C HIS A 9 -69.34 -50.94 66.66
N ALA A 10 -68.16 -50.97 67.33
CA ALA A 10 -67.49 -50.06 68.28
C ALA A 10 -65.94 -50.28 68.46
N SER A 11 -65.28 -49.20 68.93
CA SER A 11 -63.98 -48.90 69.61
C SER A 11 -63.22 -49.99 70.41
N GLY A 12 -61.92 -49.89 70.79
CA GLY A 12 -60.89 -48.83 70.74
C GLY A 12 -59.72 -49.08 71.76
N THR A 13 -58.49 -48.71 71.36
CA THR A 13 -57.35 -48.05 72.10
C THR A 13 -56.70 -48.54 73.43
N ALA A 14 -55.38 -48.89 73.34
CA ALA A 14 -54.13 -48.52 74.12
C ALA A 14 -54.06 -48.58 75.69
N PRO A 15 -52.90 -48.45 76.43
CA PRO A 15 -51.44 -48.28 76.14
C PRO A 15 -50.49 -49.12 77.12
N PRO A 16 -49.29 -48.71 77.64
CA PRO A 16 -48.06 -49.54 77.75
C PRO A 16 -47.64 -50.01 79.18
N ALA A 17 -46.65 -50.91 79.28
CA ALA A 17 -46.18 -51.53 80.53
C ALA A 17 -45.01 -50.78 81.22
N PRO A 18 -45.05 -50.57 82.56
CA PRO A 18 -43.95 -50.02 83.36
C PRO A 18 -43.23 -51.05 84.27
N ALA A 19 -42.20 -50.55 84.95
CA ALA A 19 -41.09 -51.18 85.68
C ALA A 19 -41.39 -52.15 86.87
N ALA A 20 -40.38 -52.98 87.17
CA ALA A 20 -40.25 -53.87 88.35
C ALA A 20 -40.15 -53.10 89.68
N PRO A 21 -40.51 -53.69 90.85
CA PRO A 21 -39.54 -54.46 91.67
C PRO A 21 -40.13 -55.55 92.61
N GLY A 22 -39.25 -56.40 93.19
CA GLY A 22 -39.53 -57.09 94.48
C GLY A 22 -39.26 -58.60 94.55
N LEU A 23 -38.13 -59.00 95.16
CA LEU A 23 -37.89 -60.34 95.75
C LEU A 23 -38.62 -60.46 97.11
N PRO A 24 -38.95 -61.68 97.62
CA PRO A 24 -38.00 -62.39 98.48
C PRO A 24 -38.01 -63.94 98.42
N LEU A 25 -36.81 -64.50 98.60
CA LEU A 25 -36.40 -65.69 99.37
C LEU A 25 -37.31 -66.94 99.40
N SER A 26 -36.84 -68.07 98.86
CA SER A 26 -36.22 -69.14 99.69
C SER A 26 -35.93 -70.43 98.91
N SER A 27 -34.72 -70.94 99.13
CA SER A 27 -34.29 -72.35 99.15
C SER A 27 -33.78 -73.05 97.86
N ALA A 28 -32.62 -73.68 98.08
CA ALA A 28 -31.99 -74.79 97.36
C ALA A 28 -31.19 -74.49 96.08
N LEU A 29 -29.91 -74.12 96.29
CA LEU A 29 -28.84 -74.22 95.30
C LEU A 29 -28.30 -75.68 95.22
N PRO A 30 -28.20 -76.29 94.03
CA PRO A 30 -27.35 -77.47 93.81
C PRO A 30 -25.87 -77.07 93.63
N PRO A 31 -24.91 -77.99 93.89
CA PRO A 31 -23.49 -77.66 93.96
C PRO A 31 -22.89 -77.29 92.60
N VAL A 32 -22.00 -76.30 92.64
CA VAL A 32 -21.29 -75.68 91.51
C VAL A 32 -20.30 -76.66 90.88
N PRO A 33 -20.33 -76.90 89.54
CA PRO A 33 -19.28 -77.65 88.86
C PRO A 33 -17.99 -76.80 88.71
N PRO A 34 -16.81 -77.43 88.66
CA PRO A 34 -15.52 -76.75 88.81
C PRO A 34 -15.23 -75.72 87.70
N ALA A 35 -14.70 -74.55 88.11
CA ALA A 35 -14.52 -73.32 87.32
C ALA A 35 -13.64 -73.41 86.03
N ARG A 36 -13.14 -74.58 85.64
CA ARG A 36 -12.41 -74.80 84.37
C ARG A 36 -13.33 -75.15 83.18
N SER A 37 -14.61 -75.47 83.40
CA SER A 37 -15.55 -75.81 82.32
C SER A 37 -16.27 -74.60 81.70
N LEU A 38 -16.50 -73.52 82.47
CA LEU A 38 -17.28 -72.35 82.01
C LEU A 38 -16.52 -71.41 81.07
N GLN A 39 -15.21 -71.20 81.28
CA GLN A 39 -14.40 -70.40 80.34
C GLN A 39 -14.22 -71.13 79.01
N THR A 40 -13.97 -72.44 79.05
CA THR A 40 -13.89 -73.29 77.85
C THR A 40 -15.22 -73.32 77.09
N ALA A 41 -16.35 -73.40 77.80
CA ALA A 41 -17.68 -73.35 77.18
C ALA A 41 -18.01 -71.97 76.59
N ARG A 42 -17.66 -70.86 77.26
CA ARG A 42 -17.81 -69.50 76.73
C ARG A 42 -16.96 -69.26 75.48
N ILE A 43 -15.70 -69.70 75.49
CA ILE A 43 -14.81 -69.56 74.33
C ILE A 43 -15.35 -70.38 73.15
N LYS A 44 -15.83 -71.61 73.39
CA LYS A 44 -16.47 -72.43 72.35
C LYS A 44 -17.71 -71.77 71.78
N LEU A 45 -18.59 -71.20 72.62
CA LEU A 45 -19.78 -70.47 72.18
C LEU A 45 -19.44 -69.22 71.37
N VAL A 46 -18.42 -68.46 71.77
CA VAL A 46 -17.95 -67.28 71.03
C VAL A 46 -17.36 -67.69 69.67
N LEU A 47 -16.56 -68.76 69.63
CA LEU A 47 -16.00 -69.27 68.37
C LEU A 47 -17.07 -69.85 67.44
N GLU A 48 -18.07 -70.57 67.96
CA GLU A 48 -19.23 -71.03 67.20
C GLU A 48 -20.04 -69.85 66.65
N LYS A 49 -20.28 -68.81 67.46
CA LYS A 49 -20.96 -67.60 67.01
C LYS A 49 -20.20 -66.89 65.88
N VAL A 50 -18.88 -66.71 66.05
CA VAL A 50 -18.02 -66.11 65.01
C VAL A 50 -18.01 -66.97 63.75
N ARG A 51 -17.97 -68.30 63.88
CA ARG A 51 -18.05 -69.22 62.73
C ARG A 51 -19.36 -69.05 61.97
N LEU A 52 -20.50 -69.02 62.67
CA LEU A 52 -21.82 -68.82 62.07
C LEU A 52 -21.94 -67.45 61.38
N GLU A 53 -21.39 -66.39 61.98
CA GLU A 53 -21.34 -65.06 61.36
C GLU A 53 -20.47 -65.05 60.09
N VAL A 54 -19.33 -65.74 60.10
CA VAL A 54 -18.45 -65.88 58.93
C VAL A 54 -19.11 -66.71 57.82
N ASP A 55 -19.80 -67.80 58.17
CA ASP A 55 -20.51 -68.63 57.19
C ASP A 55 -21.72 -67.89 56.60
N ALA A 56 -22.45 -67.10 57.40
CA ALA A 56 -23.49 -66.19 56.90
C ALA A 56 -22.94 -65.10 55.96
N ALA A 57 -21.78 -64.52 56.28
CA ALA A 57 -21.11 -63.55 55.42
C ALA A 57 -20.64 -64.17 54.10
N ARG A 58 -20.17 -65.42 54.11
CA ARG A 58 -19.78 -66.17 52.90
C ARG A 58 -20.96 -66.44 51.98
N GLU A 59 -22.12 -66.82 52.52
CA GLU A 59 -23.33 -67.00 51.72
C GLU A 59 -23.82 -65.67 51.14
N ALA A 60 -23.76 -64.57 51.90
CA ALA A 60 -24.07 -63.24 51.38
C ALA A 60 -23.15 -62.83 50.21
N VAL A 61 -21.85 -63.13 50.29
CA VAL A 61 -20.90 -62.87 49.19
C VAL A 61 -21.22 -63.72 47.94
N LYS A 62 -21.62 -64.99 48.11
CA LYS A 62 -22.05 -65.83 46.97
C LYS A 62 -23.27 -65.25 46.26
N GLU A 63 -24.25 -64.76 47.00
CA GLU A 63 -25.44 -64.12 46.40
C GLU A 63 -25.08 -62.82 45.66
N VAL A 64 -24.14 -62.02 46.19
CA VAL A 64 -23.63 -60.82 45.49
C VAL A 64 -22.90 -61.19 44.19
N CYS A 65 -22.11 -62.26 44.17
CA CYS A 65 -21.46 -62.74 42.95
C CYS A 65 -22.46 -63.21 41.89
N LYS A 66 -23.51 -63.95 42.28
CA LYS A 66 -24.58 -64.35 41.35
C LYS A 66 -25.31 -63.14 40.76
N LEU A 67 -25.59 -62.12 41.58
CA LEU A 67 -26.18 -60.88 41.11
C LEU A 67 -25.26 -60.13 40.14
N HIS A 68 -23.95 -60.14 40.39
CA HIS A 68 -22.98 -59.53 39.49
C HIS A 68 -22.95 -60.22 38.11
N GLU A 69 -22.93 -61.57 38.09
CA GLU A 69 -23.00 -62.35 36.85
C GLU A 69 -24.31 -62.08 36.08
N ALA A 70 -25.44 -61.99 36.77
CA ALA A 70 -26.73 -61.66 36.16
C ALA A 70 -26.76 -60.23 35.56
N VAL A 71 -26.14 -59.26 36.24
CA VAL A 71 -26.03 -57.87 35.75
C VAL A 71 -25.13 -57.79 34.52
N GLU A 72 -24.02 -58.53 34.48
CA GLU A 72 -23.15 -58.56 33.30
C GLU A 72 -23.83 -59.25 32.10
N ALA A 73 -24.61 -60.32 32.32
CA ALA A 73 -25.41 -60.93 31.27
C ALA A 73 -26.44 -59.94 30.66
N LEU A 74 -27.17 -59.20 31.51
CA LEU A 74 -28.10 -58.16 31.08
C LEU A 74 -27.41 -57.01 30.32
N ARG A 75 -26.21 -56.62 30.74
CA ARG A 75 -25.42 -55.60 30.02
C ARG A 75 -25.04 -56.06 28.62
N GLU A 76 -24.71 -57.34 28.45
CA GLU A 76 -24.39 -57.90 27.14
C GLU A 76 -25.62 -57.91 26.22
N GLU A 77 -26.78 -58.32 26.72
CA GLU A 77 -28.04 -58.27 25.96
C GLU A 77 -28.39 -56.83 25.51
N VAL A 78 -28.26 -55.85 26.41
CA VAL A 78 -28.47 -54.44 26.08
C VAL A 78 -27.47 -53.96 25.02
N ARG A 79 -26.22 -54.39 25.09
CA ARG A 79 -25.19 -54.04 24.08
C ARG A 79 -25.58 -54.59 22.71
N VAL A 80 -26.01 -55.85 22.63
CA VAL A 80 -26.44 -56.52 21.39
C VAL A 80 -27.70 -55.86 20.81
N LEU A 81 -28.68 -55.52 21.64
CA LEU A 81 -29.88 -54.81 21.18
C LEU A 81 -29.54 -53.41 20.63
N LYS A 82 -28.60 -52.71 21.27
CA LYS A 82 -28.16 -51.38 20.83
C LYS A 82 -27.38 -51.43 19.53
N SER A 83 -26.53 -52.44 19.32
CA SER A 83 -25.84 -52.64 18.03
C SER A 83 -26.83 -52.97 16.92
N GLY A 84 -27.80 -53.85 17.16
CA GLY A 84 -28.85 -54.18 16.19
C GLY A 84 -29.76 -52.99 15.84
N TRP A 85 -30.02 -52.11 16.80
CA TRP A 85 -30.76 -50.87 16.55
C TRP A 85 -29.98 -49.88 15.69
N ASN A 86 -28.69 -49.69 15.96
CA ASN A 86 -27.81 -48.81 15.18
C ASN A 86 -27.62 -49.30 13.73
N GLU A 87 -27.60 -50.62 13.52
CA GLU A 87 -27.46 -51.22 12.20
C GLU A 87 -28.74 -51.00 11.36
N ARG A 88 -29.92 -51.25 11.96
CA ARG A 88 -31.21 -50.93 11.32
C ARG A 88 -31.36 -49.43 11.01
N GLU A 89 -30.89 -48.55 11.90
CA GLU A 89 -30.91 -47.11 11.66
C GLU A 89 -30.00 -46.71 10.48
N ARG A 90 -28.86 -47.40 10.30
CA ARG A 90 -27.97 -47.19 9.16
C ARG A 90 -28.62 -47.65 7.86
N ASP A 91 -29.19 -48.85 7.84
CA ASP A 91 -29.85 -49.42 6.66
C ASP A 91 -31.04 -48.56 6.22
N LEU A 92 -31.82 -48.04 7.18
CA LEU A 92 -32.95 -47.15 6.88
C LEU A 92 -32.49 -45.80 6.30
N LYS A 93 -31.33 -45.29 6.75
CA LYS A 93 -30.76 -44.05 6.22
C LYS A 93 -30.19 -44.26 4.83
N GLU A 94 -29.51 -45.37 4.57
CA GLU A 94 -28.96 -45.69 3.25
C GLU A 94 -30.07 -45.89 2.22
N THR A 95 -31.09 -46.68 2.54
CA THR A 95 -32.27 -46.88 1.67
C THR A 95 -33.03 -45.58 1.40
N PHE A 96 -33.17 -44.71 2.41
CA PHE A 96 -33.79 -43.39 2.23
C PHE A 96 -32.97 -42.49 1.31
N VAL A 97 -31.64 -42.47 1.46
CA VAL A 97 -30.75 -41.66 0.61
C VAL A 97 -30.78 -42.16 -0.84
N GLU A 98 -30.80 -43.47 -1.06
CA GLU A 98 -30.97 -44.04 -2.40
C GLU A 98 -32.31 -43.67 -3.03
N ALA A 99 -33.42 -43.81 -2.30
CA ALA A 99 -34.74 -43.45 -2.81
C ALA A 99 -34.86 -41.94 -3.15
N VAL A 100 -34.28 -41.07 -2.32
CA VAL A 100 -34.24 -39.61 -2.61
C VAL A 100 -33.37 -39.33 -3.83
N LYS A 101 -32.24 -40.03 -3.97
CA LYS A 101 -31.36 -39.84 -5.13
C LYS A 101 -32.04 -40.27 -6.42
N GLU A 102 -32.72 -41.42 -6.43
CA GLU A 102 -33.44 -41.95 -7.58
C GLU A 102 -34.58 -41.01 -8.00
N THR A 103 -35.41 -40.57 -7.05
CA THR A 103 -36.49 -39.59 -7.32
C THR A 103 -35.98 -38.24 -7.80
N MET A 104 -34.85 -37.75 -7.27
CA MET A 104 -34.23 -36.52 -7.77
C MET A 104 -33.68 -36.70 -9.19
N GLU A 105 -33.13 -37.86 -9.51
CA GLU A 105 -32.57 -38.15 -10.83
C GLU A 105 -33.67 -38.25 -11.90
N GLU A 106 -34.81 -38.87 -11.57
CA GLU A 106 -36.02 -38.90 -12.41
C GLU A 106 -36.56 -37.50 -12.71
N HIS A 107 -36.61 -36.60 -11.71
CA HIS A 107 -37.11 -35.24 -11.90
C HIS A 107 -36.10 -34.31 -12.61
N LEU A 108 -34.79 -34.52 -12.42
CA LEU A 108 -33.76 -33.66 -13.00
C LEU A 108 -33.40 -34.04 -14.44
N ALA A 109 -33.57 -35.30 -14.86
CA ALA A 109 -33.32 -35.74 -16.23
C ALA A 109 -34.07 -34.92 -17.31
N PRO A 110 -35.41 -34.70 -17.23
CA PRO A 110 -36.13 -33.91 -18.22
C PRO A 110 -35.75 -32.42 -18.18
N LEU A 111 -35.43 -31.87 -17.00
CA LEU A 111 -34.98 -30.48 -16.86
C LEU A 111 -33.61 -30.25 -17.50
N ARG A 112 -32.68 -31.20 -17.36
CA ARG A 112 -31.36 -31.15 -18.03
C ARG A 112 -31.50 -31.23 -19.54
N ALA A 113 -32.37 -32.11 -20.05
CA ALA A 113 -32.65 -32.19 -21.48
C ALA A 113 -33.29 -30.89 -22.02
N GLY A 114 -34.24 -30.31 -21.28
CA GLY A 114 -34.85 -29.02 -21.61
C GLY A 114 -33.82 -27.88 -21.65
N LEU A 115 -32.95 -27.78 -20.64
CA LEU A 115 -31.88 -26.79 -20.58
C LEU A 115 -30.85 -26.94 -21.69
N ALA A 116 -30.49 -28.17 -22.08
CA ALA A 116 -29.60 -28.41 -23.22
C ALA A 116 -30.23 -27.92 -24.53
N SER A 117 -31.52 -28.23 -24.76
CA SER A 117 -32.23 -27.74 -25.95
C SER A 117 -32.36 -26.21 -25.98
N LEU A 118 -32.54 -25.57 -24.82
CA LEU A 118 -32.58 -24.12 -24.69
C LEU A 118 -31.20 -23.49 -24.95
N ALA A 119 -30.13 -24.15 -24.48
CA ALA A 119 -28.75 -23.72 -24.72
C ALA A 119 -28.40 -23.82 -26.21
N ASP A 120 -28.81 -24.89 -26.89
CA ASP A 120 -28.56 -25.07 -28.33
C ASP A 120 -29.32 -24.04 -29.18
N THR A 121 -30.58 -23.76 -28.85
CA THR A 121 -31.38 -22.72 -29.51
C THR A 121 -30.83 -21.31 -29.26
N PHE A 122 -30.37 -21.04 -28.03
CA PHE A 122 -29.74 -19.77 -27.69
C PHE A 122 -28.38 -19.58 -28.38
N ASN A 123 -27.55 -20.63 -28.45
CA ASN A 123 -26.27 -20.60 -29.14
C ASN A 123 -26.44 -20.42 -30.66
N ALA A 124 -27.45 -21.06 -31.26
CA ALA A 124 -27.79 -20.84 -32.67
C ALA A 124 -28.22 -19.39 -32.93
N SER A 125 -29.01 -18.79 -32.02
CA SER A 125 -29.40 -17.39 -32.10
C SER A 125 -28.22 -16.43 -31.95
N LEU A 126 -27.30 -16.71 -31.02
CA LEU A 126 -26.09 -15.91 -30.82
C LEU A 126 -25.12 -16.02 -32.00
N SER A 127 -24.97 -17.20 -32.61
CA SER A 127 -24.17 -17.35 -33.82
C SER A 127 -24.70 -16.48 -34.95
N LYS A 128 -26.02 -16.49 -35.17
CA LYS A 128 -26.66 -15.66 -36.20
C LYS A 128 -26.44 -14.16 -35.95
N GLN A 129 -26.63 -13.70 -34.71
CA GLN A 129 -26.38 -12.29 -34.35
C GLN A 129 -24.91 -11.90 -34.47
N LYS A 130 -23.99 -12.82 -34.16
CA LYS A 130 -22.56 -12.62 -34.31
C LYS A 130 -22.18 -12.49 -35.79
N ASP A 131 -22.70 -13.36 -36.64
CA ASP A 131 -22.44 -13.33 -38.08
C ASP A 131 -22.99 -12.04 -38.73
N GLU A 132 -24.17 -11.58 -38.29
CA GLU A 132 -24.75 -10.28 -38.71
C GLU A 132 -23.91 -9.07 -38.25
N LEU A 133 -23.37 -9.13 -37.02
CA LEU A 133 -22.51 -8.07 -36.47
C LEU A 133 -21.14 -8.05 -37.15
N ASP A 134 -20.54 -9.22 -37.42
CA ASP A 134 -19.25 -9.33 -38.11
C ASP A 134 -19.36 -8.87 -39.57
N ALA A 135 -20.49 -9.14 -40.24
CA ALA A 135 -20.79 -8.60 -41.57
C ALA A 135 -20.90 -7.07 -41.56
N SER A 136 -21.63 -6.51 -40.58
CA SER A 136 -21.78 -5.06 -40.39
C SER A 136 -20.45 -4.37 -40.07
N LEU A 137 -19.61 -4.99 -39.24
CA LEU A 137 -18.28 -4.49 -38.89
C LEU A 137 -17.33 -4.52 -40.09
N LYS A 138 -17.42 -5.56 -40.92
CA LYS A 138 -16.63 -5.68 -42.15
C LYS A 138 -17.05 -4.63 -43.20
N GLU A 139 -18.33 -4.33 -43.30
CA GLU A 139 -18.83 -3.26 -44.16
C GLU A 139 -18.43 -1.86 -43.66
N ALA A 140 -18.57 -1.63 -42.35
CA ALA A 140 -18.16 -0.38 -41.71
C ALA A 140 -16.64 -0.14 -41.83
N SER A 141 -15.82 -1.14 -41.55
CA SER A 141 -14.36 -1.04 -41.70
C SER A 141 -13.93 -0.82 -43.15
N ALA A 142 -14.59 -1.47 -44.12
CA ALA A 142 -14.36 -1.22 -45.54
C ALA A 142 -14.73 0.23 -45.94
N SER A 143 -15.79 0.81 -45.35
CA SER A 143 -16.17 2.20 -45.59
C SER A 143 -15.11 3.19 -45.07
N VAL A 144 -14.61 2.97 -43.84
CA VAL A 144 -13.58 3.81 -43.21
C VAL A 144 -12.25 3.71 -43.96
N VAL A 145 -11.89 2.51 -44.44
CA VAL A 145 -10.69 2.30 -45.27
C VAL A 145 -10.82 3.00 -46.62
N ARG A 146 -12.00 3.00 -47.25
CA ARG A 146 -12.23 3.77 -48.50
C ARG A 146 -12.10 5.28 -48.26
N GLU A 147 -12.72 5.80 -47.20
CA GLU A 147 -12.70 7.23 -46.87
C GLU A 147 -11.28 7.72 -46.52
N THR A 148 -10.52 6.93 -45.76
CA THR A 148 -9.11 7.24 -45.42
C THR A 148 -8.20 7.15 -46.64
N LYS A 149 -8.42 6.18 -47.54
CA LYS A 149 -7.66 6.06 -48.79
C LYS A 149 -7.95 7.21 -49.76
N GLU A 150 -9.20 7.68 -49.83
CA GLU A 150 -9.55 8.86 -50.63
C GLU A 150 -8.95 10.14 -50.04
N LYS A 151 -8.99 10.32 -48.71
CA LYS A 151 -8.30 11.43 -48.03
C LYS A 151 -6.79 11.42 -48.25
N ALA A 152 -6.16 10.24 -48.20
CA ALA A 152 -4.74 10.07 -48.50
C ALA A 152 -4.43 10.43 -49.96
N ARG A 153 -5.25 9.99 -50.92
CA ARG A 153 -5.08 10.33 -52.33
C ARG A 153 -5.22 11.83 -52.58
N MET A 154 -6.18 12.49 -51.93
CA MET A 154 -6.35 13.95 -52.01
C MET A 154 -5.15 14.69 -51.41
N ALA A 155 -4.61 14.20 -50.29
CA ALA A 155 -3.40 14.75 -49.67
C ALA A 155 -2.16 14.56 -50.56
N GLU A 156 -1.98 13.40 -51.20
CA GLU A 156 -0.88 13.15 -52.15
C GLU A 156 -0.96 14.08 -53.37
N VAL A 157 -2.16 14.30 -53.92
CA VAL A 157 -2.37 15.24 -55.03
C VAL A 157 -2.07 16.68 -54.62
N GLU A 158 -2.45 17.09 -53.40
CA GLU A 158 -2.16 18.44 -52.91
C GLU A 158 -0.67 18.65 -52.61
N VAL A 159 0.00 17.65 -52.01
CA VAL A 159 1.45 17.67 -51.79
C VAL A 159 2.19 17.68 -53.13
N GLY A 160 1.73 16.91 -54.12
CA GLY A 160 2.26 16.91 -55.48
C GLY A 160 2.20 18.30 -56.12
N LYS A 161 1.05 18.97 -56.06
CA LYS A 161 0.88 20.35 -56.55
C LYS A 161 1.80 21.35 -55.83
N ARG A 162 2.00 21.20 -54.52
CA ARG A 162 2.93 22.07 -53.76
C ARG A 162 4.40 21.83 -54.15
N ILE A 163 4.80 20.57 -54.35
CA ILE A 163 6.16 20.22 -54.82
C ILE A 163 6.40 20.77 -56.23
N GLU A 164 5.41 20.68 -57.11
CA GLU A 164 5.49 21.20 -58.47
C GLU A 164 5.60 22.73 -58.49
N GLY A 165 4.81 23.44 -57.66
CA GLY A 165 4.95 24.89 -57.49
C GLY A 165 6.31 25.32 -56.94
N VAL A 166 6.88 24.57 -55.97
CA VAL A 166 8.24 24.84 -55.47
C VAL A 166 9.30 24.57 -56.55
N ARG A 167 9.11 23.54 -57.38
CA ARG A 167 10.01 23.26 -58.52
C ARG A 167 9.93 24.32 -59.60
N GLU A 168 8.74 24.87 -59.89
CA GLU A 168 8.58 25.98 -60.82
C GLU A 168 9.24 27.25 -60.30
N GLN A 169 9.03 27.62 -59.03
CA GLN A 169 9.74 28.75 -58.41
C GLN A 169 11.26 28.57 -58.43
N ALA A 170 11.76 27.35 -58.16
CA ALA A 170 13.18 27.06 -58.26
C ALA A 170 13.70 27.16 -59.70
N ARG A 171 12.92 26.72 -60.69
CA ARG A 171 13.29 26.85 -62.12
C ARG A 171 13.32 28.31 -62.56
N GLU A 172 12.35 29.12 -62.16
CA GLU A 172 12.30 30.55 -62.46
C GLU A 172 13.48 31.29 -61.81
N GLN A 173 13.81 30.96 -60.55
CA GLN A 173 14.99 31.54 -59.89
C GLN A 173 16.30 31.13 -60.58
N VAL A 174 16.44 29.86 -60.97
CA VAL A 174 17.63 29.40 -61.70
C VAL A 174 17.72 30.05 -63.09
N GLN A 175 16.60 30.21 -63.81
CA GLN A 175 16.57 30.92 -65.09
C GLN A 175 16.93 32.39 -64.93
N ALA A 176 16.40 33.08 -63.91
CA ALA A 176 16.73 34.48 -63.64
C ALA A 176 18.22 34.65 -63.30
N VAL A 177 18.81 33.75 -62.50
CA VAL A 177 20.24 33.75 -62.21
C VAL A 177 21.06 33.46 -63.46
N THR A 178 20.62 32.53 -64.31
CA THR A 178 21.33 32.19 -65.55
C THR A 178 21.32 33.36 -66.53
N GLN A 179 20.19 34.05 -66.70
CA GLN A 179 20.10 35.25 -67.53
C GLN A 179 20.96 36.41 -67.00
N ALA A 180 20.99 36.62 -65.68
CA ALA A 180 21.87 37.62 -65.07
C ALA A 180 23.36 37.29 -65.28
N VAL A 181 23.72 36.00 -65.22
CA VAL A 181 25.07 35.53 -65.52
C VAL A 181 25.41 35.71 -67.01
N GLU A 182 24.48 35.40 -67.91
CA GLU A 182 24.67 35.61 -69.36
C GLU A 182 24.82 37.10 -69.72
N GLU A 183 24.03 37.99 -69.11
CA GLU A 183 24.16 39.44 -69.31
C GLU A 183 25.49 39.99 -68.78
N THR A 184 25.94 39.51 -67.61
CA THR A 184 27.26 39.89 -67.06
C THR A 184 28.40 39.32 -67.91
N LEU A 185 28.28 38.08 -68.39
CA LEU A 185 29.28 37.48 -69.29
C LEU A 185 29.32 38.23 -70.64
N ALA A 186 28.17 38.60 -71.20
CA ALA A 186 28.08 39.41 -72.41
C ALA A 186 28.62 40.84 -72.20
N GLY A 187 28.52 41.38 -71.00
CA GLY A 187 29.22 42.61 -70.60
C GLY A 187 30.73 42.46 -70.62
N VAL A 188 31.24 41.38 -70.02
CA VAL A 188 32.69 41.07 -69.95
C VAL A 188 33.27 40.78 -71.35
N VAL A 189 32.53 40.07 -72.21
CA VAL A 189 32.94 39.81 -73.60
C VAL A 189 33.00 41.10 -74.41
N ARG A 190 32.02 42.01 -74.25
CA ARG A 190 32.05 43.32 -74.92
C ARG A 190 33.22 44.20 -74.46
N THR A 191 33.59 44.15 -73.18
CA THR A 191 34.80 44.83 -72.69
C THR A 191 36.08 44.18 -73.23
N ALA A 192 36.14 42.85 -73.31
CA ALA A 192 37.30 42.13 -73.85
C ALA A 192 37.48 42.32 -75.37
N GLU A 193 36.39 42.42 -76.13
CA GLU A 193 36.42 42.76 -77.56
C GLU A 193 36.84 44.21 -77.80
N GLY A 194 36.41 45.14 -76.93
CA GLY A 194 36.88 46.53 -76.93
C GLY A 194 38.38 46.63 -76.66
N ASP A 195 38.87 45.90 -75.64
CA ASP A 195 40.29 45.85 -75.30
C ASP A 195 41.11 45.23 -76.45
N ALA A 196 40.63 44.15 -77.09
CA ALA A 196 41.29 43.55 -78.25
C ALA A 196 41.36 44.49 -79.48
N ALA A 197 40.35 45.33 -79.69
CA ALA A 197 40.36 46.35 -80.75
C ALA A 197 41.39 47.46 -80.46
N THR A 198 41.55 47.87 -79.19
CA THR A 198 42.59 48.84 -78.80
C THR A 198 44.00 48.26 -78.92
N VAL A 199 44.19 46.97 -78.61
CA VAL A 199 45.48 46.28 -78.77
C VAL A 199 45.86 46.21 -80.25
N ARG A 200 44.94 45.83 -81.16
CA ARG A 200 45.22 45.85 -82.61
C ARG A 200 45.55 47.25 -83.14
N ALA A 201 44.84 48.28 -82.69
CA ALA A 201 45.14 49.67 -83.08
C ALA A 201 46.49 50.18 -82.53
N LEU A 202 46.96 49.63 -81.41
CA LEU A 202 48.29 49.90 -80.87
C LEU A 202 49.37 49.10 -81.61
N GLU A 203 49.12 47.85 -81.97
CA GLU A 203 50.00 47.02 -82.80
C GLU A 203 50.20 47.65 -84.19
N ASP A 204 49.13 48.11 -84.86
CA ASP A 204 49.21 48.83 -86.14
C ASP A 204 50.04 50.12 -86.04
N LYS A 205 49.91 50.85 -84.92
CA LYS A 205 50.74 52.04 -84.65
C LYS A 205 52.20 51.69 -84.35
N VAL A 206 52.45 50.57 -83.69
CA VAL A 206 53.81 50.07 -83.46
C VAL A 206 54.44 49.67 -84.79
N GLU A 207 53.72 48.98 -85.68
CA GLU A 207 54.20 48.65 -87.03
C GLU A 207 54.45 49.91 -87.87
N GLU A 208 53.57 50.92 -87.79
CA GLU A 208 53.78 52.21 -88.45
C GLU A 208 55.02 52.93 -87.90
N LEU A 209 55.21 52.95 -86.58
CA LEU A 209 56.38 53.56 -85.93
C LEU A 209 57.67 52.79 -86.23
N GLU A 210 57.63 51.46 -86.26
CA GLU A 210 58.76 50.62 -86.68
C GLU A 210 59.10 50.85 -88.15
N SER A 211 58.11 51.01 -89.03
CA SER A 211 58.34 51.33 -90.44
C SER A 211 58.99 52.70 -90.61
N LYS A 212 58.57 53.70 -89.81
CA LYS A 212 59.20 55.03 -89.74
C LYS A 212 60.61 54.95 -89.16
N LEU A 213 60.83 54.13 -88.14
CA LEU A 213 62.15 53.91 -87.55
C LEU A 213 63.10 53.27 -88.56
N ARG A 214 62.65 52.22 -89.27
CA ARG A 214 63.43 51.57 -90.35
C ARG A 214 63.67 52.54 -91.51
N ALA A 215 62.72 53.41 -91.84
CA ALA A 215 62.92 54.45 -92.86
C ALA A 215 63.96 55.50 -92.41
N ILE A 216 63.95 55.90 -91.14
CA ILE A 216 64.97 56.80 -90.56
C ILE A 216 66.33 56.10 -90.49
N GLU A 217 66.39 54.82 -90.11
CA GLU A 217 67.62 54.03 -90.11
C GLU A 217 68.17 53.83 -91.53
N GLN A 218 67.30 53.61 -92.52
CA GLN A 218 67.68 53.56 -93.93
C GLN A 218 68.13 54.92 -94.46
N GLU A 219 67.47 56.03 -94.09
CA GLU A 219 67.96 57.38 -94.39
C GLU A 219 69.28 57.67 -93.69
N ALA A 220 69.49 57.21 -92.46
CA ALA A 220 70.74 57.37 -91.73
C ALA A 220 71.86 56.51 -92.33
N GLN A 221 71.57 55.28 -92.76
CA GLN A 221 72.50 54.41 -93.49
C GLN A 221 72.78 54.95 -94.89
N GLN A 222 71.79 55.53 -95.58
CA GLN A 222 72.01 56.20 -96.86
C GLN A 222 72.78 57.51 -96.70
N ARG A 223 72.56 58.29 -95.63
CA ARG A 223 73.38 59.47 -95.31
C ARG A 223 74.79 59.07 -94.89
N ALA A 224 74.96 58.00 -94.11
CA ALA A 224 76.26 57.44 -93.76
C ALA A 224 76.98 56.90 -95.00
N ALA A 225 76.31 56.17 -95.88
CA ALA A 225 76.88 55.67 -97.14
C ALA A 225 77.15 56.81 -98.14
N LYS A 226 76.34 57.88 -98.15
CA LYS A 226 76.56 59.07 -98.99
C LYS A 226 77.65 59.97 -98.43
N GLN A 227 77.82 60.00 -97.10
CA GLN A 227 78.93 60.66 -96.41
C GLN A 227 80.22 59.85 -96.56
N GLU A 228 80.17 58.53 -96.53
CA GLU A 228 81.29 57.63 -96.84
C GLU A 228 81.64 57.71 -98.33
N GLN A 229 80.67 57.82 -99.25
CA GLN A 229 80.93 58.10 -100.67
C GLN A 229 81.45 59.54 -100.93
N LEU A 230 81.07 60.54 -100.12
CA LEU A 230 81.62 61.90 -100.17
C LEU A 230 83.02 61.97 -99.53
N GLU A 231 83.29 61.21 -98.47
CA GLU A 231 84.61 61.13 -97.82
C GLU A 231 85.58 60.31 -98.69
N VAL A 232 85.14 59.21 -99.31
CA VAL A 232 85.95 58.43 -100.26
C VAL A 232 86.19 59.22 -101.56
N ALA A 233 85.22 59.98 -102.08
CA ALA A 233 85.40 60.83 -103.27
C ALA A 233 86.22 62.11 -103.03
N VAL A 234 86.37 62.58 -101.79
CA VAL A 234 87.24 63.72 -101.44
C VAL A 234 88.67 63.25 -101.09
N VAL A 235 88.85 62.03 -100.58
CA VAL A 235 90.18 61.52 -100.18
C VAL A 235 90.94 60.86 -101.34
N GLU A 236 90.28 60.34 -102.39
CA GLU A 236 90.97 59.74 -103.56
C GLU A 236 91.59 60.74 -104.54
N ALA A 237 91.49 62.05 -104.29
CA ALA A 237 91.93 63.08 -105.22
C ALA A 237 93.30 63.73 -104.95
N ILE A 238 93.98 63.55 -103.80
CA ILE A 238 95.28 64.22 -103.56
C ILE A 238 96.27 63.38 -102.73
N LYS A 239 97.16 62.68 -103.47
CA LYS A 239 98.60 62.42 -103.22
C LYS A 239 99.08 61.52 -102.06
N GLN A 240 99.79 60.47 -102.49
CA GLN A 240 100.88 59.69 -101.86
C GLN A 240 101.98 60.58 -101.19
N PRO A 241 102.97 60.11 -100.37
CA PRO A 241 103.56 58.75 -100.18
C PRO A 241 104.00 58.36 -98.71
N SER A 242 104.70 57.22 -98.54
CA SER A 242 105.41 56.67 -97.34
C SER A 242 106.54 57.60 -96.77
N PRO A 243 107.27 57.40 -95.62
CA PRO A 243 107.38 56.30 -94.61
C PRO A 243 107.57 56.75 -93.10
N LEU A 244 107.99 55.82 -92.19
CA LEU A 244 108.81 55.97 -90.96
C LEU A 244 108.24 56.46 -89.58
N THR A 245 108.43 55.57 -88.57
CA THR A 245 109.10 55.81 -87.26
C THR A 245 108.32 56.23 -85.98
N GLN A 246 108.68 55.52 -84.88
CA GLN A 246 108.53 55.79 -83.42
C GLN A 246 107.12 55.68 -82.80
N GLN A 247 106.89 55.35 -81.54
CA GLN A 247 107.54 54.58 -80.46
C GLN A 247 106.57 54.70 -79.25
N ALA A 248 106.62 53.72 -78.34
CA ALA A 248 106.25 53.80 -76.90
C ALA A 248 104.77 54.08 -76.51
N ALA A 249 104.08 53.06 -75.97
CA ALA A 249 103.82 52.83 -74.53
C ALA A 249 102.54 53.56 -74.05
N TYR A 250 101.46 52.92 -73.59
CA TYR A 250 101.32 51.90 -72.54
C TYR A 250 100.18 50.90 -72.89
N SER A 251 100.47 49.59 -72.90
CA SER A 251 100.00 48.57 -71.92
C SER A 251 98.56 48.03 -72.15
N THR A 252 98.26 46.75 -72.34
CA THR A 252 98.99 45.47 -72.62
C THR A 252 97.90 44.42 -72.99
N PRO A 253 98.21 43.35 -73.76
CA PRO A 253 97.26 42.50 -74.52
C PRO A 253 96.99 41.14 -73.84
N VAL A 254 96.17 40.20 -74.35
CA VAL A 254 96.48 39.11 -75.33
C VAL A 254 95.23 38.18 -75.29
N LEU A 255 94.48 37.95 -76.38
CA LEU A 255 94.59 36.92 -77.43
C LEU A 255 94.51 35.43 -77.02
N GLN A 256 93.74 34.71 -77.85
CA GLN A 256 93.81 33.28 -78.21
C GLN A 256 93.07 32.22 -77.38
N ALA A 257 92.14 31.58 -78.10
CA ALA A 257 91.95 30.15 -78.30
C ALA A 257 91.76 29.20 -77.08
N ARG A 258 90.73 28.34 -77.20
CA ARG A 258 90.53 26.95 -76.69
C ARG A 258 91.58 26.36 -75.72
N PRO A 259 91.26 25.32 -74.90
CA PRO A 259 89.96 24.73 -74.47
C PRO A 259 89.92 24.37 -72.94
N THR A 260 88.85 23.68 -72.52
CA THR A 260 88.76 22.68 -71.41
C THR A 260 88.95 23.05 -69.92
N SER A 261 88.10 22.36 -69.12
CA SER A 261 88.16 22.02 -67.67
C SER A 261 87.95 23.10 -66.59
N LEU A 262 86.74 23.05 -65.96
CA LEU A 262 86.41 22.79 -64.52
C LEU A 262 87.55 22.91 -63.47
N PRO A 263 87.31 23.12 -62.13
CA PRO A 263 86.10 22.73 -61.36
C PRO A 263 85.75 23.60 -60.12
N ALA A 264 84.72 23.12 -59.39
CA ALA A 264 84.55 23.15 -57.93
C ALA A 264 84.18 24.51 -57.28
N VAL A 265 83.29 24.60 -56.30
CA VAL A 265 83.03 23.73 -55.13
C VAL A 265 81.55 23.92 -54.77
N SER A 266 80.67 22.92 -54.92
CA SER A 266 80.28 21.88 -53.93
C SER A 266 79.37 22.45 -52.81
N THR A 267 78.26 21.87 -52.34
CA THR A 267 77.67 20.53 -52.39
C THR A 267 76.38 20.64 -51.52
N THR A 268 75.16 20.35 -52.00
CA THR A 268 74.46 19.04 -52.03
C THR A 268 73.53 18.79 -50.83
N GLN A 269 72.24 18.64 -51.16
CA GLN A 269 71.26 17.63 -50.70
C GLN A 269 70.67 17.57 -49.26
N ALA A 270 69.33 17.42 -49.30
CA ALA A 270 68.49 16.36 -48.73
C ALA A 270 68.02 16.39 -47.25
N LEU A 271 66.69 16.27 -47.13
CA LEU A 271 65.80 15.65 -46.13
C LEU A 271 66.40 14.48 -45.29
N PRO A 272 65.76 13.93 -44.22
CA PRO A 272 64.45 14.18 -43.55
C PRO A 272 64.46 14.10 -41.98
N ALA A 273 63.25 14.08 -41.38
CA ALA A 273 62.84 13.40 -40.12
C ALA A 273 62.81 14.16 -38.75
N GLN A 274 61.77 13.84 -37.95
CA GLN A 274 61.46 14.28 -36.57
C GLN A 274 62.31 13.52 -35.50
N PRO A 275 62.01 13.48 -34.16
CA PRO A 275 61.45 14.43 -33.17
C PRO A 275 62.32 14.54 -31.86
N THR A 276 61.83 15.28 -30.86
CA THR A 276 62.04 15.18 -29.38
C THR A 276 63.08 16.06 -28.64
N SER A 277 62.52 16.79 -27.66
CA SER A 277 62.97 16.97 -26.25
C SER A 277 64.07 17.96 -25.84
N SER A 278 63.69 18.78 -24.85
CA SER A 278 64.52 19.43 -23.79
C SER A 278 65.50 20.50 -24.27
N SER A 279 65.81 21.57 -23.54
CA SER A 279 65.46 22.09 -22.22
C SER A 279 65.90 23.56 -22.22
N ALA A 280 65.27 24.34 -21.35
CA ALA A 280 65.51 25.77 -21.08
C ALA A 280 66.97 26.04 -20.60
N PRO A 281 67.38 27.29 -20.28
CA PRO A 281 66.86 27.92 -19.04
C PRO A 281 66.91 29.47 -18.91
N VAL A 282 66.22 29.94 -17.85
CA VAL A 282 66.48 31.15 -17.02
C VAL A 282 66.07 32.50 -17.64
N ALA A 283 65.39 33.46 -16.99
CA ALA A 283 64.84 33.72 -15.64
C ALA A 283 63.74 34.81 -15.84
N VAL A 284 62.72 34.98 -15.00
CA VAL A 284 62.76 35.59 -13.64
C VAL A 284 61.51 35.16 -12.84
N GLN A 285 61.72 34.98 -11.53
CA GLN A 285 60.86 34.33 -10.55
C GLN A 285 59.74 35.21 -9.92
N PRO A 286 58.78 34.56 -9.22
CA PRO A 286 57.80 35.11 -8.28
C PRO A 286 58.16 34.86 -6.78
N SER A 287 57.44 35.53 -5.87
CA SER A 287 57.40 35.28 -4.41
C SER A 287 56.05 35.82 -3.88
N THR A 288 55.36 35.31 -2.84
CA THR A 288 55.59 34.26 -1.84
C THR A 288 54.27 33.92 -1.12
N ALA A 289 54.26 32.74 -0.49
CA ALA A 289 53.16 32.05 0.18
C ALA A 289 52.83 32.50 1.63
N SER A 290 51.70 32.01 2.15
CA SER A 290 51.53 31.23 3.43
C SER A 290 50.05 31.31 3.88
N LYS A 291 49.41 30.42 4.64
CA LYS A 291 49.69 29.15 5.35
C LYS A 291 48.30 28.62 5.81
N GLN A 292 48.08 27.30 5.89
CA GLN A 292 47.07 26.71 6.81
C GLN A 292 47.72 26.45 8.19
N PRO A 293 46.96 26.16 9.28
CA PRO A 293 46.47 24.80 9.57
C PRO A 293 45.09 24.72 10.31
N ALA A 294 44.66 23.47 10.53
CA ALA A 294 43.39 23.04 11.16
C ALA A 294 43.38 23.01 12.71
N GLY A 295 42.18 22.93 13.32
CA GLY A 295 41.98 22.23 14.62
C GLY A 295 40.98 22.80 15.67
N ALA A 296 39.78 22.18 15.75
CA ALA A 296 39.03 21.71 16.94
C ALA A 296 38.47 22.61 18.11
N LYS A 297 37.18 22.32 18.44
CA LYS A 297 36.49 22.15 19.78
C LYS A 297 35.83 23.33 20.56
N SER A 298 34.49 23.20 20.74
CA SER A 298 33.68 23.23 22.01
C SER A 298 33.11 24.57 22.60
N PRO A 299 32.18 24.57 23.62
CA PRO A 299 30.82 25.16 23.54
C PRO A 299 30.45 26.09 24.76
N ARG A 300 29.21 26.64 24.82
CA ARG A 300 28.33 26.89 26.02
C ARG A 300 27.26 27.97 25.77
N GLN A 301 25.96 27.66 25.97
CA GLN A 301 25.06 27.98 27.12
C GLN A 301 24.66 29.47 27.24
N ARG A 302 23.48 29.91 27.70
CA ARG A 302 22.17 29.37 28.15
C ARG A 302 21.37 30.62 28.60
N SER A 303 20.05 30.69 28.44
CA SER A 303 19.20 31.47 29.35
C SER A 303 17.79 30.87 29.47
N LYS A 304 17.24 30.97 30.68
CA LYS A 304 16.03 30.32 31.22
C LYS A 304 14.86 31.31 31.32
N ARG A 305 13.64 30.76 31.34
CA ARG A 305 12.43 31.03 32.19
C ARG A 305 11.18 30.85 31.31
N ARG A 306 10.01 30.40 31.75
CA ARG A 306 9.38 29.89 32.99
C ARG A 306 7.89 29.69 32.59
N VAL A 307 7.12 28.80 33.23
CA VAL A 307 5.65 28.84 33.55
C VAL A 307 5.29 27.40 34.00
N ILE A 308 5.12 27.12 35.30
CA ILE A 308 3.90 27.17 36.15
C ILE A 308 2.92 26.02 35.84
N GLU A 309 2.75 25.15 36.83
CA GLU A 309 1.65 24.19 37.04
C GLU A 309 0.50 24.82 37.84
N GLN A 310 -0.69 24.21 37.73
CA GLN A 310 -1.89 24.17 38.61
C GLN A 310 -3.11 23.91 37.70
N ASP A 311 -4.13 23.08 37.95
CA ASP A 311 -4.55 22.24 39.07
C ASP A 311 -5.46 21.11 38.51
N ASP A 312 -5.51 19.97 39.22
CA ASP A 312 -6.55 18.94 39.09
C ASP A 312 -7.79 19.32 39.94
N ILE A 313 -8.98 18.88 39.50
CA ILE A 313 -10.15 18.72 40.37
C ILE A 313 -10.62 17.26 40.24
N LEU A 314 -10.50 16.54 41.34
CA LEU A 314 -11.18 15.27 41.61
C LEU A 314 -12.60 15.53 42.10
N ASP A 315 -13.51 14.62 41.78
CA ASP A 315 -14.50 14.16 42.75
C ASP A 315 -14.81 12.68 42.51
N SER A 316 -14.61 11.92 43.57
CA SER A 316 -14.94 10.52 43.80
C SER A 316 -16.25 10.42 44.57
N GLU A 317 -16.96 9.29 44.44
CA GLU A 317 -17.86 8.61 45.41
C GLU A 317 -18.77 7.64 44.58
N LEU A 318 -19.26 6.47 44.99
CA LEU A 318 -19.11 5.52 46.09
C LEU A 318 -19.93 4.25 45.68
N ASP A 319 -19.66 3.13 46.36
CA ASP A 319 -20.48 1.90 46.50
C ASP A 319 -20.79 1.02 45.27
N GLY A 320 -20.88 -0.30 45.37
CA GLY A 320 -20.92 -1.23 46.50
C GLY A 320 -21.36 -2.61 45.97
N GLY A 321 -21.06 -3.67 46.72
CA GLY A 321 -21.08 -5.09 46.32
C GLY A 321 -22.36 -5.64 45.66
N LEU A 322 -22.23 -6.84 45.08
CA LEU A 322 -22.63 -8.08 45.74
C LEU A 322 -22.35 -9.32 44.87
N SER A 323 -21.83 -10.33 45.55
CA SER A 323 -21.51 -11.69 45.15
C SER A 323 -22.74 -12.58 44.93
N GLY A 324 -22.57 -13.64 44.13
CA GLY A 324 -23.50 -14.77 44.02
C GLY A 324 -22.86 -15.94 43.28
N ASP A 325 -22.43 -16.94 44.06
CA ASP A 325 -21.76 -18.19 43.69
C ASP A 325 -22.68 -19.28 43.11
N VAL A 326 -22.06 -20.46 42.86
CA VAL A 326 -22.57 -21.86 42.77
C VAL A 326 -22.38 -22.46 41.36
N SER A 327 -21.24 -23.11 41.04
CA SER A 327 -20.84 -24.53 41.26
C SER A 327 -21.58 -25.55 40.34
N GLY A 328 -21.01 -26.63 39.79
CA GLY A 328 -19.72 -27.29 39.92
C GLY A 328 -19.54 -28.50 38.94
N TRP A 329 -18.52 -29.33 39.23
CA TRP A 329 -18.04 -30.62 38.62
C TRP A 329 -17.04 -30.50 37.44
N ALA A 330 -15.71 -30.75 37.58
CA ALA A 330 -14.91 -31.93 38.02
C ALA A 330 -15.06 -33.14 37.07
N ALA A 331 -14.05 -33.85 36.56
CA ALA A 331 -12.60 -33.96 36.79
C ALA A 331 -11.91 -34.64 35.57
N GLY A 332 -10.57 -34.58 35.48
CA GLY A 332 -9.75 -35.40 34.56
C GLY A 332 -8.43 -34.74 34.16
N ALA A 333 -7.34 -35.12 34.83
CA ALA A 333 -6.03 -34.48 34.84
C ALA A 333 -5.08 -34.95 33.71
N GLU A 334 -4.20 -34.07 33.22
CA GLU A 334 -2.75 -34.31 33.20
C GLU A 334 -1.94 -33.01 33.01
N LYS A 335 -0.88 -32.88 33.81
CA LYS A 335 -0.08 -31.67 34.07
C LYS A 335 1.01 -31.46 33.01
N LYS A 336 1.20 -30.22 32.55
CA LYS A 336 2.53 -29.59 32.39
C LYS A 336 2.45 -28.10 32.74
N ASN A 337 3.39 -27.68 33.59
CA ASN A 337 3.46 -26.42 34.32
C ASN A 337 3.58 -25.15 33.45
N GLY A 338 3.08 -24.04 33.97
CA GLY A 338 3.28 -22.68 33.48
C GLY A 338 2.58 -21.69 34.41
N GLU A 339 3.21 -21.38 35.54
CA GLU A 339 2.74 -20.36 36.49
C GLU A 339 2.76 -18.97 35.85
N SER A 340 1.69 -18.19 36.05
CA SER A 340 1.74 -16.74 35.90
C SER A 340 0.88 -16.11 36.99
N SER A 341 1.57 -15.63 38.01
CA SER A 341 1.00 -15.04 39.22
C SER A 341 0.59 -13.59 38.96
N LYS A 342 -0.64 -13.26 39.35
CA LYS A 342 -1.13 -11.88 39.49
C LYS A 342 -0.33 -11.17 40.58
N ARG A 343 0.14 -9.94 40.34
CA ARG A 343 0.40 -8.98 41.42
C ARG A 343 -0.19 -7.60 41.08
N ARG A 344 -1.16 -7.21 41.92
CA ARG A 344 -1.54 -5.83 42.26
C ARG A 344 -0.55 -5.34 43.31
N ARG A 345 -0.07 -4.10 43.18
CA ARG A 345 0.51 -3.20 44.20
C ARG A 345 0.24 -1.80 43.62
N VAL A 346 -0.60 -0.93 44.16
CA VAL A 346 -0.59 -0.25 45.47
C VAL A 346 0.81 0.21 45.81
N ILE A 347 1.06 1.50 45.54
CA ILE A 347 2.22 2.26 45.99
C ILE A 347 1.63 3.47 46.72
N GLU A 348 1.78 3.45 48.04
CA GLU A 348 1.77 4.62 48.92
C GLU A 348 2.86 5.59 48.47
N GLN A 349 2.51 6.88 48.45
CA GLN A 349 3.48 7.98 48.42
C GLN A 349 3.42 8.66 49.77
N ASP A 350 4.49 8.51 50.55
CA ASP A 350 4.82 9.42 51.64
C ASP A 350 5.55 10.63 51.03
N GLU A 351 4.95 11.81 51.18
CA GLU A 351 5.66 13.08 51.07
C GLU A 351 5.99 13.58 52.48
N THR A 352 7.27 13.85 52.72
CA THR A 352 7.70 14.71 53.81
C THR A 352 7.66 16.18 53.36
N PRO A 353 7.25 17.12 54.23
CA PRO A 353 7.19 18.54 53.92
C PRO A 353 8.50 19.24 54.27
N VAL A 354 8.84 20.31 53.53
CA VAL A 354 9.82 21.31 53.99
C VAL A 354 9.17 22.69 53.93
N GLY A 355 9.12 23.35 55.08
CA GLY A 355 8.66 24.72 55.24
C GLY A 355 8.90 25.28 56.64
N SER A 356 10.14 25.70 56.89
CA SER A 356 10.56 26.83 57.73
C SER A 356 10.08 26.96 59.18
N GLN A 357 11.03 26.88 60.12
CA GLN A 357 11.22 27.92 61.14
C GLN A 357 12.62 27.81 61.77
N ALA A 358 13.03 28.91 62.38
CA ALA A 358 14.39 29.30 62.76
C ALA A 358 14.91 28.61 64.05
N ASP A 359 16.12 29.04 64.43
CA ASP A 359 16.84 28.81 65.69
C ASP A 359 17.61 27.49 65.77
N GLU A 360 18.81 27.36 66.32
CA GLU A 360 19.96 28.20 66.69
C GLU A 360 20.99 27.16 67.22
N VAL A 361 22.29 27.51 67.25
CA VAL A 361 23.33 26.93 68.14
C VAL A 361 24.06 25.61 67.74
N GLU A 362 25.39 25.78 67.57
CA GLU A 362 26.57 24.92 67.89
C GLU A 362 26.56 23.44 67.44
N GLY A 363 27.61 22.84 66.87
CA GLY A 363 29.05 23.05 66.97
C GLY A 363 29.70 21.65 66.93
N GLY A 364 30.97 21.55 66.54
CA GLY A 364 31.80 20.35 66.83
C GLY A 364 32.33 19.59 65.61
N GLU A 365 33.63 19.76 65.39
CA GLU A 365 34.48 19.09 64.43
C GLU A 365 34.87 17.64 64.83
N HIS A 366 35.61 17.00 63.91
CA HIS A 366 36.49 15.83 64.06
C HIS A 366 35.79 14.47 64.04
N GLY A 367 36.32 13.44 63.38
CA GLY A 367 37.60 13.28 62.71
C GLY A 367 37.76 11.79 62.37
N GLN A 368 38.24 11.54 61.16
CA GLN A 368 39.19 10.52 60.72
C GLN A 368 39.23 9.11 61.35
N ASP A 369 39.26 8.15 60.40
CA ASP A 369 40.10 6.96 60.33
C ASP A 369 39.83 5.80 61.30
N GLN A 370 39.44 4.65 60.73
CA GLN A 370 40.31 3.47 60.66
C GLN A 370 39.70 2.36 59.81
N ALA A 371 40.53 1.83 58.92
CA ALA A 371 40.33 0.58 58.20
C ALA A 371 40.80 -0.59 59.08
N GLU A 372 40.15 -1.74 58.96
CA GLU A 372 40.82 -3.05 59.06
C GLU A 372 39.92 -4.14 58.44
N ASP A 373 40.57 -4.95 57.60
CA ASP A 373 40.02 -6.05 56.80
C ASP A 373 39.73 -7.30 57.64
N ALA A 374 38.72 -8.11 57.28
CA ALA A 374 38.80 -9.59 57.24
C ALA A 374 37.50 -10.28 56.75
N GLU A 375 37.67 -10.98 55.63
CA GLU A 375 37.17 -12.33 55.30
C GLU A 375 35.67 -12.70 55.25
N ALA A 376 35.24 -12.90 54.00
CA ALA A 376 34.72 -14.14 53.41
C ALA A 376 33.34 -14.72 53.81
N SER A 377 32.68 -15.18 52.74
CA SER A 377 31.52 -16.08 52.65
C SER A 377 30.13 -15.42 52.70
N GLY A 378 29.59 -15.18 51.50
CA GLY A 378 28.18 -14.91 51.27
C GLY A 378 27.83 -15.39 49.88
N VAL A 379 27.06 -16.47 49.82
CA VAL A 379 26.54 -17.13 48.63
C VAL A 379 25.83 -16.09 47.75
N ASP A 380 26.27 -15.95 46.50
CA ASP A 380 25.52 -15.24 45.46
C ASP A 380 24.25 -16.06 45.18
N GLU A 381 23.21 -15.82 45.98
CA GLU A 381 21.85 -16.13 45.59
C GLU A 381 21.48 -15.12 44.51
N ASP A 382 21.70 -15.51 43.25
CA ASP A 382 21.08 -14.87 42.09
C ASP A 382 19.55 -14.97 42.26
N GLU A 383 18.97 -14.04 43.01
CA GLU A 383 17.54 -13.76 42.93
C GLU A 383 17.28 -13.23 41.52
N ASP A 384 16.81 -14.12 40.64
CA ASP A 384 16.18 -13.81 39.36
C ASP A 384 14.96 -12.89 39.62
N GLU A 385 15.23 -11.60 39.80
CA GLU A 385 14.24 -10.52 39.69
C GLU A 385 13.54 -10.67 38.32
N PRO A 386 12.20 -10.78 38.27
CA PRO A 386 11.51 -10.98 37.01
C PRO A 386 11.71 -9.72 36.16
N ASP A 387 12.57 -9.84 35.13
CA ASP A 387 12.78 -8.90 34.05
C ASP A 387 11.45 -8.16 33.75
N THR A 388 11.32 -6.95 34.30
CA THR A 388 10.19 -6.08 34.00
C THR A 388 10.38 -5.71 32.54
N LEU A 389 9.71 -6.45 31.65
CA LEU A 389 9.76 -6.24 30.20
C LEU A 389 9.26 -4.83 29.89
N GLU A 390 10.17 -3.87 29.89
CA GLU A 390 9.91 -2.50 29.51
C GLU A 390 9.31 -2.47 28.09
N ALA A 391 8.41 -1.53 27.83
CA ALA A 391 7.77 -1.43 26.51
C ALA A 391 8.77 -0.90 25.45
N ARG A 392 9.41 -1.82 24.71
CA ARG A 392 10.51 -1.52 23.75
C ARG A 392 10.06 -0.97 22.37
N GLY A 393 8.84 -0.45 22.21
CA GLY A 393 8.37 0.21 20.97
C GLY A 393 7.02 -0.26 20.41
N PRO A 394 6.71 0.06 19.13
CA PRO A 394 5.40 -0.22 18.55
C PRO A 394 5.17 -1.73 18.40
N LYS A 395 4.08 -2.23 19.00
CA LYS A 395 3.67 -3.63 18.89
C LYS A 395 3.49 -3.99 17.42
N LYS A 396 3.96 -5.16 16.97
CA LYS A 396 3.77 -5.63 15.57
C LYS A 396 2.60 -6.61 15.41
N HIS A 397 2.16 -7.20 16.50
CA HIS A 397 1.10 -8.21 16.50
C HIS A 397 -0.22 -7.64 17.06
N MET A 398 -1.33 -8.28 16.69
CA MET A 398 -2.64 -8.06 17.27
C MET A 398 -3.23 -9.43 17.62
N SER A 399 -3.57 -9.63 18.90
CA SER A 399 -4.29 -10.83 19.30
C SER A 399 -5.69 -10.82 18.72
N ARG A 400 -6.23 -11.99 18.40
CA ARG A 400 -7.54 -12.10 17.76
C ARG A 400 -8.68 -11.59 18.64
N LEU A 401 -8.57 -11.80 19.94
CA LEU A 401 -9.54 -11.31 20.94
C LEU A 401 -9.55 -9.77 21.03
N ALA A 402 -8.42 -9.12 20.77
CA ALA A 402 -8.32 -7.66 20.78
C ALA A 402 -8.72 -7.01 19.44
N ALA A 403 -9.01 -7.81 18.41
CA ALA A 403 -9.39 -7.30 17.10
C ALA A 403 -10.75 -6.57 17.16
N PRO A 404 -10.98 -5.57 16.28
CA PRO A 404 -12.28 -4.91 16.18
C PRO A 404 -13.43 -5.90 15.95
N LYS A 405 -14.44 -5.85 16.84
CA LYS A 405 -15.63 -6.71 16.78
C LYS A 405 -16.38 -6.61 15.44
N ALA A 406 -16.31 -5.45 14.78
CA ALA A 406 -16.92 -5.20 13.47
C ALA A 406 -16.38 -6.11 12.34
N TRP A 407 -15.18 -6.68 12.50
CA TRP A 407 -14.59 -7.59 11.51
C TRP A 407 -15.28 -8.96 11.46
N MET A 408 -15.99 -9.34 12.52
CA MET A 408 -16.63 -10.66 12.66
C MET A 408 -15.62 -11.81 12.51
N LEU A 409 -14.47 -11.68 13.18
CA LEU A 409 -13.55 -12.80 13.33
C LEU A 409 -14.09 -13.75 14.41
N ASP A 410 -13.99 -15.04 14.14
CA ASP A 410 -14.30 -16.10 15.10
C ASP A 410 -13.23 -16.17 16.19
N LYS A 411 -13.57 -16.79 17.33
CA LYS A 411 -12.69 -16.87 18.49
C LYS A 411 -11.57 -17.90 18.33
N LEU A 412 -11.84 -19.01 17.62
CA LEU A 412 -11.00 -20.22 17.61
C LEU A 412 -10.12 -20.39 16.36
N GLY A 413 -10.34 -19.61 15.30
CA GLY A 413 -9.60 -19.67 14.03
C GLY A 413 -8.19 -19.09 14.05
N GLY A 414 -7.48 -19.27 15.17
CA GLY A 414 -6.10 -18.84 15.41
C GLY A 414 -5.93 -17.82 16.53
N ALA A 415 -4.71 -17.73 17.09
CA ALA A 415 -4.41 -16.81 18.19
C ALA A 415 -4.34 -15.33 17.77
N TYR A 416 -3.97 -15.07 16.52
CA TYR A 416 -3.72 -13.72 15.99
C TYR A 416 -4.77 -13.29 14.96
N ALA A 417 -4.93 -11.98 14.82
CA ALA A 417 -5.68 -11.34 13.74
C ALA A 417 -4.72 -10.56 12.83
N PRO A 418 -5.08 -10.35 11.54
CA PRO A 418 -4.33 -9.46 10.67
C PRO A 418 -4.27 -8.06 11.28
N LYS A 419 -3.06 -7.60 11.63
CA LYS A 419 -2.86 -6.25 12.14
C LYS A 419 -2.83 -5.29 10.94
N PRO A 420 -3.73 -4.29 10.86
CA PRO A 420 -3.72 -3.34 9.76
C PRO A 420 -2.42 -2.54 9.76
N SER A 421 -1.84 -2.36 8.58
CA SER A 421 -0.72 -1.44 8.36
C SER A 421 -1.13 0.01 8.69
N PRO A 422 -0.21 0.88 9.10
CA PRO A 422 -0.48 2.31 9.17
C PRO A 422 -0.79 2.82 7.75
N GLY A 423 -1.92 3.51 7.59
CA GLY A 423 -2.40 3.96 6.29
C GLY A 423 -3.53 5.00 6.43
N PRO A 424 -4.35 5.17 5.39
CA PRO A 424 -5.41 6.19 5.33
C PRO A 424 -6.37 6.21 6.52
N HIS A 425 -6.78 5.01 6.97
CA HIS A 425 -7.84 4.84 7.97
C HIS A 425 -7.29 4.29 9.28
N LYS A 426 -7.94 4.65 10.39
CA LYS A 426 -7.56 4.19 11.73
C LYS A 426 -7.78 2.69 11.87
N GLN A 427 -6.96 2.04 12.71
CA GLN A 427 -7.00 0.60 12.95
C GLN A 427 -8.38 0.04 13.37
N ARG A 428 -9.15 0.80 14.16
CA ARG A 428 -10.49 0.39 14.62
C ARG A 428 -11.61 0.74 13.63
N GLU A 429 -11.31 1.55 12.62
CA GLU A 429 -12.25 2.10 11.63
C GLU A 429 -11.85 1.68 10.20
N CYS A 430 -11.14 0.57 10.05
CA CYS A 430 -10.73 0.01 8.76
C CYS A 430 -11.05 -1.48 8.67
N LEU A 431 -10.94 -2.04 7.48
CA LEU A 431 -11.06 -3.45 7.14
C LEU A 431 -9.81 -3.83 6.31
N PRO A 432 -8.90 -4.64 6.88
CA PRO A 432 -7.77 -5.19 6.13
C PRO A 432 -8.20 -5.93 4.88
N LEU A 433 -7.44 -5.80 3.79
CA LEU A 433 -7.71 -6.51 2.52
C LEU A 433 -7.77 -8.04 2.71
N SER A 434 -6.96 -8.58 3.61
CA SER A 434 -7.01 -10.01 3.97
C SER A 434 -8.37 -10.45 4.52
N ILE A 435 -9.02 -9.63 5.34
CA ILE A 435 -10.36 -9.92 5.87
C ILE A 435 -11.41 -9.71 4.77
N PHE A 436 -11.26 -8.69 3.94
CA PHE A 436 -12.15 -8.43 2.81
C PHE A 436 -12.20 -9.62 1.83
N ILE A 437 -11.04 -10.08 1.35
CA ILE A 437 -10.94 -11.16 0.35
C ILE A 437 -11.33 -12.52 0.94
N ARG A 438 -10.76 -12.88 2.10
CA ARG A 438 -10.93 -14.20 2.71
C ARG A 438 -12.25 -14.37 3.46
N ASN A 439 -12.56 -13.44 4.38
CA ASN A 439 -13.67 -13.63 5.31
C ASN A 439 -15.00 -13.17 4.71
N ARG A 440 -15.00 -12.13 3.88
CA ARG A 440 -16.22 -11.52 3.34
C ARG A 440 -16.56 -11.98 1.93
N LEU A 441 -15.65 -11.85 0.97
CA LEU A 441 -15.87 -12.27 -0.41
C LEU A 441 -15.70 -13.77 -0.64
N LYS A 442 -14.94 -14.46 0.24
CA LYS A 442 -14.65 -15.90 0.15
C LYS A 442 -13.91 -16.32 -1.12
N TYR A 443 -13.14 -15.41 -1.74
CA TYR A 443 -12.28 -15.75 -2.88
C TYR A 443 -11.00 -16.49 -2.48
N ALA A 444 -10.60 -16.35 -1.22
CA ALA A 444 -9.48 -17.09 -0.65
C ALA A 444 -9.97 -17.85 0.60
N LEU A 445 -9.40 -19.03 0.82
CA LEU A 445 -9.61 -19.84 2.02
C LEU A 445 -8.55 -19.52 3.08
N THR A 446 -7.29 -19.38 2.66
CA THR A 446 -6.15 -19.17 3.56
C THR A 446 -5.51 -17.79 3.42
N GLY A 447 -4.67 -17.40 4.40
CA GLY A 447 -3.91 -16.14 4.32
C GLY A 447 -2.87 -16.15 3.18
N ARG A 448 -2.28 -17.31 2.89
CA ARG A 448 -1.31 -17.48 1.80
C ARG A 448 -1.93 -17.20 0.44
N GLU A 449 -3.16 -17.67 0.19
CA GLU A 449 -3.90 -17.38 -1.03
C GLU A 449 -4.20 -15.89 -1.19
N VAL A 450 -4.55 -15.20 -0.10
CA VAL A 450 -4.71 -13.74 -0.12
C VAL A 450 -3.42 -13.07 -0.60
N THR A 451 -2.27 -13.47 -0.05
CA THR A 451 -0.98 -12.93 -0.47
C THR A 451 -0.77 -13.15 -1.97
N LEU A 452 -1.07 -14.34 -2.50
CA LEU A 452 -0.95 -14.63 -3.93
C LEU A 452 -1.82 -13.70 -4.78
N VAL A 453 -3.10 -13.55 -4.45
CA VAL A 453 -4.05 -12.68 -5.18
C VAL A 453 -3.58 -11.22 -5.17
N VAL A 454 -3.17 -10.72 -4.01
CA VAL A 454 -2.73 -9.34 -3.82
C VAL A 454 -1.40 -9.06 -4.54
N LYS A 455 -0.47 -10.03 -4.56
CA LYS A 455 0.82 -9.89 -5.26
C LYS A 455 0.69 -9.96 -6.78
N GLN A 456 -0.37 -10.56 -7.31
CA GLN A 456 -0.71 -10.52 -8.75
C GLN A 456 -1.18 -9.13 -9.21
N ARG A 457 -1.29 -8.14 -8.32
CA ARG A 457 -1.67 -6.75 -8.63
C ARG A 457 -3.08 -6.57 -9.21
N LEU A 458 -3.96 -7.54 -8.99
CA LEU A 458 -5.34 -7.55 -9.50
C LEU A 458 -6.30 -6.65 -8.71
N ILE A 459 -5.93 -6.29 -7.48
CA ILE A 459 -6.78 -5.51 -6.57
C ILE A 459 -6.33 -4.06 -6.57
N LYS A 460 -7.27 -3.19 -6.94
CA LYS A 460 -7.13 -1.73 -6.87
C LYS A 460 -7.98 -1.18 -5.74
N VAL A 461 -7.39 -0.33 -4.90
CA VAL A 461 -8.12 0.47 -3.92
C VAL A 461 -7.97 1.93 -4.31
N ASP A 462 -9.10 2.62 -4.50
CA ASP A 462 -9.15 4.00 -5.00
C ASP A 462 -8.33 4.18 -6.30
N ASN A 463 -8.54 3.29 -7.28
CA ASN A 463 -7.81 3.21 -8.56
C ASN A 463 -6.30 2.98 -8.47
N LYS A 464 -5.76 2.70 -7.28
CA LYS A 464 -4.34 2.38 -7.07
C LYS A 464 -4.16 0.92 -6.71
N VAL A 465 -3.26 0.23 -7.40
CA VAL A 465 -2.91 -1.16 -7.09
C VAL A 465 -2.33 -1.23 -5.67
N ARG A 466 -2.86 -2.13 -4.84
CA ARG A 466 -2.34 -2.39 -3.49
C ARG A 466 -1.84 -3.81 -3.39
N THR A 467 -0.57 -3.97 -2.98
CA THR A 467 0.12 -5.26 -2.83
C THR A 467 0.34 -5.68 -1.37
N ASP A 468 -0.19 -4.88 -0.43
CA ASP A 468 -0.19 -5.16 1.01
C ASP A 468 -1.53 -5.81 1.40
N GLU A 469 -1.46 -7.04 1.91
CA GLU A 469 -2.61 -7.81 2.39
C GLU A 469 -3.25 -7.23 3.66
N THR A 470 -2.49 -6.43 4.42
CA THR A 470 -2.96 -5.76 5.64
C THR A 470 -3.28 -4.28 5.43
N TYR A 471 -3.42 -3.85 4.17
CA TYR A 471 -3.78 -2.48 3.84
C TYR A 471 -5.12 -2.08 4.49
N PRO A 472 -5.18 -0.94 5.21
CA PRO A 472 -6.37 -0.52 5.94
C PRO A 472 -7.38 0.18 5.02
N ALA A 473 -8.14 -0.59 4.24
CA ALA A 473 -9.27 -0.03 3.48
C ALA A 473 -10.39 0.37 4.45
N GLY A 474 -11.01 1.53 4.28
CA GLY A 474 -11.96 2.07 5.25
C GLY A 474 -13.24 2.61 4.64
N PHE A 475 -13.92 3.46 5.39
CA PHE A 475 -15.20 4.03 4.98
C PHE A 475 -15.09 4.80 3.66
N MET A 476 -16.07 4.61 2.77
CA MET A 476 -16.18 5.21 1.42
C MET A 476 -15.10 4.78 0.41
N ASP A 477 -14.11 3.99 0.78
CA ASP A 477 -13.11 3.48 -0.17
C ASP A 477 -13.78 2.63 -1.26
N VAL A 478 -13.26 2.77 -2.48
CA VAL A 478 -13.67 1.97 -3.63
C VAL A 478 -12.63 0.88 -3.88
N ILE A 479 -13.06 -0.37 -3.88
CA ILE A 479 -12.22 -1.54 -4.16
C ILE A 479 -12.69 -2.15 -5.48
N SER A 480 -11.79 -2.22 -6.46
CA SER A 480 -12.04 -2.74 -7.81
C SER A 480 -11.20 -3.99 -8.05
N ILE A 481 -11.81 -5.02 -8.64
CA ILE A 481 -11.15 -6.26 -9.03
C ILE A 481 -11.27 -6.39 -10.55
N GLU A 482 -10.18 -6.12 -11.26
CA GLU A 482 -10.18 -5.99 -12.72
C GLU A 482 -10.58 -7.28 -13.43
N LYS A 483 -10.06 -8.42 -12.97
CA LYS A 483 -10.31 -9.72 -13.59
C LYS A 483 -11.77 -10.15 -13.53
N SER A 484 -12.49 -9.72 -12.49
CA SER A 484 -13.91 -10.03 -12.30
C SER A 484 -14.83 -8.92 -12.80
N GLY A 485 -14.29 -7.73 -13.11
CA GLY A 485 -15.09 -6.55 -13.44
C GLY A 485 -15.98 -6.05 -12.30
N GLU A 486 -15.67 -6.43 -11.05
CA GLU A 486 -16.51 -6.10 -9.89
C GLU A 486 -15.94 -4.91 -9.11
N HIS A 487 -16.83 -3.99 -8.74
CA HIS A 487 -16.50 -2.81 -7.95
C HIS A 487 -17.29 -2.80 -6.66
N PHE A 488 -16.62 -2.42 -5.57
CA PHE A 488 -17.20 -2.41 -4.24
C PHE A 488 -16.93 -1.07 -3.54
N ARG A 489 -17.94 -0.53 -2.86
CA ARG A 489 -17.79 0.56 -1.90
C ARG A 489 -17.89 0.02 -0.48
N LEU A 490 -16.96 0.39 0.38
CA LEU A 490 -17.03 0.06 1.80
C LEU A 490 -17.93 1.05 2.54
N LEU A 491 -19.09 0.57 2.99
CA LEU A 491 -20.07 1.33 3.76
C LEU A 491 -20.34 0.66 5.10
N TYR A 492 -21.02 1.36 6.01
CA TYR A 492 -21.50 0.77 7.25
C TYR A 492 -22.92 0.23 7.10
N ASP A 493 -23.14 -0.95 7.66
CA ASP A 493 -24.46 -1.51 7.94
C ASP A 493 -25.02 -0.90 9.24
N VAL A 494 -26.35 -0.93 9.43
CA VAL A 494 -27.06 -0.41 10.62
C VAL A 494 -26.66 -1.07 11.94
N LYS A 495 -25.91 -2.17 11.86
CA LYS A 495 -25.31 -2.89 12.99
C LYS A 495 -23.86 -2.44 13.32
N GLY A 496 -23.32 -1.43 12.62
CA GLY A 496 -21.96 -0.93 12.84
C GLY A 496 -20.87 -1.84 12.27
N ARG A 497 -21.16 -2.57 11.18
CA ARG A 497 -20.22 -3.46 10.50
C ARG A 497 -19.93 -2.93 9.11
N PHE A 498 -18.76 -3.25 8.55
CA PHE A 498 -18.52 -2.99 7.14
C PHE A 498 -19.42 -3.89 6.27
N ALA A 499 -20.23 -3.24 5.44
CA ALA A 499 -20.98 -3.82 4.34
C ALA A 499 -20.17 -3.65 3.06
N ILE A 500 -20.00 -4.76 2.33
CA ILE A 500 -19.42 -4.73 0.99
C ILE A 500 -20.56 -4.45 0.03
N HIS A 501 -20.67 -3.21 -0.40
CA HIS A 501 -21.71 -2.81 -1.32
C HIS A 501 -21.17 -2.87 -2.75
N ARG A 502 -21.76 -3.72 -3.59
CA ARG A 502 -21.46 -3.75 -5.03
C ARG A 502 -21.99 -2.48 -5.68
N ILE A 503 -21.18 -1.84 -6.51
CA ILE A 503 -21.50 -0.59 -7.20
C ILE A 503 -21.25 -0.75 -8.72
N SER A 504 -21.80 0.17 -9.52
CA SER A 504 -21.49 0.27 -10.95
C SER A 504 -20.11 0.87 -11.19
N GLU A 505 -19.58 0.70 -12.40
CA GLU A 505 -18.30 1.29 -12.82
C GLU A 505 -18.35 2.83 -12.81
N GLU A 506 -19.47 3.43 -13.20
CA GLU A 506 -19.69 4.89 -13.12
C GLU A 506 -19.56 5.41 -11.68
N GLU A 507 -20.14 4.71 -10.70
CA GLU A 507 -20.02 5.10 -9.30
C GLU A 507 -18.62 4.81 -8.73
N ALA A 508 -17.92 3.82 -9.29
CA ALA A 508 -16.55 3.48 -8.89
C ALA A 508 -15.52 4.55 -9.30
N SER A 509 -15.85 5.41 -10.28
CA SER A 509 -14.99 6.52 -10.71
C SER A 509 -14.79 7.59 -9.62
N TYR A 510 -15.75 7.75 -8.69
CA TYR A 510 -15.69 8.81 -7.68
C TYR A 510 -15.82 8.30 -6.25
N LYS A 511 -15.45 9.16 -5.30
CA LYS A 511 -15.52 8.89 -3.87
C LYS A 511 -15.91 10.13 -3.10
N LEU A 512 -16.67 9.95 -2.01
CA LEU A 512 -16.99 11.03 -1.09
C LEU A 512 -15.92 11.15 0.00
N LEU A 513 -15.44 12.36 0.24
CA LEU A 513 -14.39 12.67 1.19
C LEU A 513 -14.84 13.78 2.16
N LYS A 514 -15.07 13.43 3.43
CA LYS A 514 -15.27 14.44 4.48
C LYS A 514 -13.99 15.22 4.74
N VAL A 515 -14.10 16.55 4.79
CA VAL A 515 -13.01 17.49 5.16
C VAL A 515 -12.83 17.49 6.67
N LYS A 516 -11.64 17.14 7.14
CA LYS A 516 -11.26 17.17 8.56
C LYS A 516 -10.65 18.51 8.97
N LYS A 517 -9.81 19.10 8.12
CA LYS A 517 -9.09 20.35 8.41
C LYS A 517 -8.90 21.15 7.12
N VAL A 518 -8.95 22.47 7.25
CA VAL A 518 -8.57 23.44 6.20
C VAL A 518 -7.42 24.26 6.76
N GLN A 519 -6.31 24.33 6.04
CA GLN A 519 -5.09 25.00 6.50
C GLN A 519 -4.37 25.69 5.34
N LEU A 520 -3.56 26.70 5.66
CA LEU A 520 -2.63 27.33 4.72
C LEU A 520 -1.26 26.68 4.86
N GLY A 521 -0.70 26.23 3.74
CA GLY A 521 0.63 25.63 3.66
C GLY A 521 1.71 26.67 3.42
N ALA A 522 2.92 26.18 3.15
CA ALA A 522 4.02 27.02 2.71
C ALA A 522 3.61 27.87 1.50
N LYS A 523 4.09 29.13 1.48
CA LYS A 523 3.75 30.12 0.45
C LYS A 523 2.26 30.51 0.41
N GLY A 524 1.52 30.34 1.51
CA GLY A 524 0.11 30.73 1.60
C GLY A 524 -0.84 29.87 0.77
N VAL A 525 -0.41 28.67 0.35
CA VAL A 525 -1.24 27.79 -0.49
C VAL A 525 -2.31 27.10 0.36
N PRO A 526 -3.61 27.31 0.11
CA PRO A 526 -4.67 26.62 0.85
C PRO A 526 -4.69 25.14 0.50
N PHE A 527 -4.90 24.31 1.52
CA PHE A 527 -5.12 22.88 1.36
C PHE A 527 -6.16 22.36 2.37
N ILE A 528 -6.87 21.32 1.96
CA ILE A 528 -7.75 20.54 2.83
C ILE A 528 -7.13 19.19 3.14
N VAL A 529 -7.39 18.69 4.35
CA VAL A 529 -7.07 17.32 4.76
C VAL A 529 -8.38 16.56 4.92
N THR A 530 -8.50 15.45 4.22
CA THR A 530 -9.71 14.61 4.21
C THR A 530 -9.65 13.51 5.27
N HIS A 531 -10.77 12.81 5.45
CA HIS A 531 -10.88 11.76 6.44
C HIS A 531 -9.99 10.53 6.19
N ASP A 532 -9.69 10.22 4.92
CA ASP A 532 -8.77 9.18 4.45
C ASP A 532 -7.31 9.68 4.33
N GLY A 533 -7.00 10.84 4.89
CA GLY A 533 -5.63 11.36 4.98
C GLY A 533 -5.07 11.92 3.67
N ARG A 534 -5.90 12.16 2.65
CA ARG A 534 -5.46 12.89 1.44
C ARG A 534 -5.35 14.38 1.75
N THR A 535 -4.38 15.01 1.10
CA THR A 535 -4.20 16.46 1.10
C THR A 535 -4.51 16.99 -0.29
N ILE A 536 -5.55 17.80 -0.42
CA ILE A 536 -5.94 18.40 -1.70
C ILE A 536 -5.61 19.88 -1.64
N ARG A 537 -4.79 20.34 -2.59
CA ARG A 537 -4.32 21.73 -2.68
C ARG A 537 -5.27 22.54 -3.54
N TYR A 538 -5.35 23.84 -3.27
CA TYR A 538 -6.23 24.78 -3.96
C TYR A 538 -7.71 24.36 -3.96
N PRO A 539 -8.29 24.03 -2.78
CA PRO A 539 -9.73 23.85 -2.68
C PRO A 539 -10.45 25.18 -2.94
N ASP A 540 -11.71 25.10 -3.37
CA ASP A 540 -12.59 26.27 -3.42
C ASP A 540 -12.72 26.87 -2.00
N PRO A 541 -12.57 28.21 -1.83
CA PRO A 541 -12.74 28.89 -0.55
C PRO A 541 -14.10 28.64 0.14
N VAL A 542 -15.13 28.23 -0.60
CA VAL A 542 -16.44 27.90 -0.05
C VAL A 542 -16.42 26.62 0.80
N ILE A 543 -15.46 25.71 0.57
CA ILE A 543 -15.35 24.43 1.26
C ILE A 543 -14.85 24.62 2.69
N LYS A 544 -15.66 24.20 3.68
CA LYS A 544 -15.35 24.33 5.11
C LYS A 544 -15.12 22.97 5.76
N VAL A 545 -14.70 23.01 7.03
CA VAL A 545 -14.50 21.81 7.85
C VAL A 545 -15.84 21.11 8.09
N ASN A 546 -15.84 19.78 8.00
CA ASN A 546 -17.00 18.87 8.06
C ASN A 546 -17.87 18.79 6.80
N ASP A 547 -17.62 19.62 5.80
CA ASP A 547 -18.21 19.45 4.47
C ASP A 547 -17.69 18.16 3.83
N THR A 548 -18.43 17.66 2.84
CA THR A 548 -18.04 16.46 2.10
C THR A 548 -17.82 16.79 0.65
N VAL A 549 -16.70 16.34 0.12
CA VAL A 549 -16.26 16.62 -1.24
C VAL A 549 -16.44 15.38 -2.10
N LYS A 550 -17.03 15.53 -3.29
CA LYS A 550 -17.05 14.51 -4.34
C LYS A 550 -15.72 14.58 -5.10
N PHE A 551 -14.90 13.56 -4.90
CA PHE A 551 -13.57 13.44 -5.45
C PHE A 551 -13.57 12.44 -6.60
N ASP A 552 -13.08 12.85 -7.77
CA ASP A 552 -12.85 11.95 -8.88
C ASP A 552 -11.51 11.20 -8.68
N LEU A 553 -11.57 9.87 -8.70
CA LEU A 553 -10.41 9.01 -8.52
C LEU A 553 -9.55 8.90 -9.79
N VAL A 554 -10.08 9.28 -10.96
CA VAL A 554 -9.34 9.27 -12.22
C VAL A 554 -8.50 10.53 -12.34
N GLU A 555 -9.13 11.70 -12.36
CA GLU A 555 -8.41 12.98 -12.47
C GLU A 555 -7.73 13.42 -11.17
N ASN A 556 -8.09 12.80 -10.04
CA ASN A 556 -7.64 13.20 -8.70
C ASN A 556 -7.99 14.65 -8.34
N LYS A 557 -9.16 15.13 -8.77
CA LYS A 557 -9.66 16.48 -8.53
C LYS A 557 -11.02 16.47 -7.83
N ILE A 558 -11.38 17.62 -7.28
CA ILE A 558 -12.70 17.87 -6.70
C ILE A 558 -13.66 18.15 -7.84
N VAL A 559 -14.76 17.41 -7.92
CA VAL A 559 -15.84 17.63 -8.89
C VAL A 559 -16.92 18.52 -8.29
N ASP A 560 -17.33 18.20 -7.07
CA ASP A 560 -18.44 18.87 -6.39
C ASP A 560 -18.25 18.79 -4.87
N HIS A 561 -19.00 19.57 -4.10
CA HIS A 561 -18.99 19.51 -2.64
C HIS A 561 -20.39 19.73 -2.05
N ILE A 562 -20.62 19.11 -0.90
CA ILE A 562 -21.84 19.24 -0.10
C ILE A 562 -21.49 19.91 1.22
N LYS A 563 -22.23 20.98 1.52
CA LYS A 563 -22.10 21.71 2.79
C LYS A 563 -22.69 20.92 3.95
N PHE A 564 -22.05 21.05 5.11
CA PHE A 564 -22.59 20.59 6.38
C PHE A 564 -23.63 21.60 6.91
N GLU A 565 -24.90 21.37 6.57
CA GLU A 565 -26.03 22.20 6.96
C GLU A 565 -27.26 21.35 7.29
N GLN A 566 -28.28 22.00 7.87
CA GLN A 566 -29.55 21.35 8.20
C GLN A 566 -30.28 20.94 6.93
N GLY A 567 -31.02 19.83 6.98
CA GLY A 567 -31.74 19.24 5.85
C GLY A 567 -30.91 18.30 4.97
N ASN A 568 -29.58 18.33 5.06
CA ASN A 568 -28.73 17.44 4.27
C ASN A 568 -28.67 16.01 4.86
N LEU A 569 -28.57 15.04 3.96
CA LEU A 569 -28.52 13.62 4.31
C LEU A 569 -27.12 13.26 4.83
N CYS A 570 -27.08 12.57 5.96
CA CYS A 570 -25.84 12.11 6.57
C CYS A 570 -25.89 10.62 6.92
N MET A 571 -24.72 9.99 6.92
CA MET A 571 -24.48 8.66 7.47
C MET A 571 -23.59 8.78 8.70
N LEU A 572 -23.89 8.00 9.74
CA LEU A 572 -23.07 7.98 10.94
C LEU A 572 -21.93 6.97 10.84
N THR A 573 -20.71 7.41 11.11
CA THR A 573 -19.49 6.61 10.97
C THR A 573 -18.98 6.00 12.28
N GLY A 574 -19.52 6.40 13.44
CA GLY A 574 -19.05 5.93 14.74
C GLY A 574 -20.09 6.01 15.86
N GLY A 575 -19.75 5.44 17.01
CA GLY A 575 -20.62 5.36 18.19
C GLY A 575 -21.75 4.32 18.07
N ARG A 576 -22.71 4.36 19.00
CA ARG A 576 -23.84 3.40 19.06
C ARG A 576 -24.77 3.47 17.84
N ASN A 577 -24.82 4.62 17.18
CA ASN A 577 -25.67 4.89 16.02
C ASN A 577 -24.94 4.72 14.68
N GLN A 578 -23.75 4.11 14.66
CA GLN A 578 -22.98 3.84 13.45
C GLN A 578 -23.79 3.08 12.39
N GLY A 579 -23.63 3.49 11.13
CA GLY A 579 -24.31 2.92 9.95
C GLY A 579 -25.76 3.36 9.77
N ARG A 580 -26.29 4.19 10.68
CA ARG A 580 -27.60 4.82 10.48
C ARG A 580 -27.49 6.00 9.51
N VAL A 581 -28.52 6.20 8.72
CA VAL A 581 -28.65 7.31 7.77
C VAL A 581 -29.85 8.16 8.17
N GLY A 582 -29.75 9.47 7.99
CA GLY A 582 -30.85 10.40 8.25
C GLY A 582 -30.49 11.83 7.89
N GLN A 583 -31.49 12.72 7.92
CA GLN A 583 -31.29 14.14 7.66
C GLN A 583 -30.87 14.87 8.93
N ILE A 584 -29.97 15.84 8.79
CA ILE A 584 -29.54 16.69 9.89
C ILE A 584 -30.68 17.65 10.24
N VAL A 585 -31.20 17.56 11.47
CA VAL A 585 -32.27 18.47 11.94
C VAL A 585 -31.64 19.70 12.57
N HIS A 586 -30.81 19.48 13.58
CA HIS A 586 -30.24 20.57 14.38
C HIS A 586 -28.82 20.23 14.84
N ARG A 587 -27.99 21.26 14.99
CA ARG A 587 -26.66 21.15 15.59
C ARG A 587 -26.62 22.00 16.86
N GLU A 588 -26.46 21.33 17.98
CA GLU A 588 -26.21 21.94 19.27
C GLU A 588 -24.71 22.19 19.40
N ARG A 589 -24.35 23.45 19.71
CA ARG A 589 -22.97 23.87 19.89
C ARG A 589 -22.67 23.96 21.38
N HIS A 590 -21.60 23.29 21.80
CA HIS A 590 -21.14 23.35 23.18
C HIS A 590 -19.75 23.99 23.19
N GLN A 591 -19.64 25.18 23.80
CA GLN A 591 -18.36 25.88 23.88
C GLN A 591 -17.39 25.07 24.76
N GLY A 592 -16.22 24.73 24.23
CA GLY A 592 -15.24 23.88 24.93
C GLY A 592 -15.59 22.38 24.98
N GLY A 593 -16.78 21.99 24.50
CA GLY A 593 -17.27 20.62 24.49
C GLY A 593 -17.34 20.00 23.10
N TYR A 594 -17.97 18.83 23.02
CA TYR A 594 -18.27 18.19 21.75
C TYR A 594 -19.62 18.67 21.23
N ASP A 595 -19.63 19.25 20.04
CA ASP A 595 -20.88 19.57 19.34
C ASP A 595 -21.71 18.31 19.07
N ILE A 596 -23.00 18.41 19.37
CA ILE A 596 -23.98 17.34 19.20
C ILE A 596 -24.87 17.65 17.99
N VAL A 597 -25.13 16.64 17.18
CA VAL A 597 -25.94 16.74 15.97
C VAL A 597 -27.13 15.81 16.11
N HIS A 598 -28.33 16.38 16.00
CA HIS A 598 -29.60 15.67 15.95
C HIS A 598 -29.93 15.28 14.52
N VAL A 599 -30.21 14.00 14.32
CA VAL A 599 -30.46 13.40 13.02
C VAL A 599 -31.81 12.69 13.07
N ARG A 600 -32.62 12.87 12.02
CA ARG A 600 -33.92 12.21 11.85
C ARG A 600 -33.86 11.21 10.71
N ASP A 601 -34.24 9.98 10.99
CA ASP A 601 -34.33 8.90 10.00
C ASP A 601 -35.57 9.06 9.11
N VAL A 602 -35.70 8.25 8.06
CA VAL A 602 -36.86 8.21 7.15
C VAL A 602 -38.15 7.76 7.86
N LEU A 603 -38.03 7.03 8.98
CA LEU A 603 -39.15 6.61 9.83
C LEU A 603 -39.45 7.63 10.95
N ASP A 604 -39.00 8.87 10.81
CA ASP A 604 -39.14 9.95 11.80
C ASP A 604 -38.58 9.64 13.19
N ARG A 605 -37.66 8.66 13.27
CA ARG A 605 -36.94 8.32 14.50
C ARG A 605 -35.76 9.27 14.65
N GLU A 606 -35.74 10.03 15.74
CA GLU A 606 -34.66 10.96 16.05
C GLU A 606 -33.58 10.31 16.92
N PHE A 607 -32.33 10.72 16.69
CA PHE A 607 -31.19 10.29 17.47
C PHE A 607 -30.06 11.31 17.35
N ALA A 608 -29.20 11.35 18.37
CA ALA A 608 -28.08 12.28 18.41
C ALA A 608 -26.72 11.56 18.29
N THR A 609 -25.71 12.30 17.83
CA THR A 609 -24.32 11.87 17.84
C THR A 609 -23.37 13.07 17.91
N ARG A 610 -22.09 12.82 18.16
CA ARG A 610 -21.04 13.86 18.07
C ARG A 610 -20.80 14.26 16.62
N LEU A 611 -20.48 15.53 16.39
CA LEU A 611 -20.13 16.09 15.06
C LEU A 611 -19.03 15.29 14.33
N SER A 612 -18.07 14.73 15.05
CA SER A 612 -16.98 13.91 14.49
C SER A 612 -17.50 12.69 13.73
N ASN A 613 -18.60 12.11 14.20
CA ASN A 613 -19.17 10.86 13.71
C ASN A 613 -20.17 11.07 12.56
N VAL A 614 -20.51 12.31 12.22
CA VAL A 614 -21.44 12.64 11.14
C VAL A 614 -20.67 12.74 9.82
N PHE A 615 -21.16 12.08 8.77
CA PHE A 615 -20.61 12.18 7.43
C PHE A 615 -21.73 12.54 6.46
N VAL A 616 -21.63 13.67 5.75
CA VAL A 616 -22.67 14.11 4.82
C VAL A 616 -22.54 13.31 3.53
N ILE A 617 -23.64 12.73 3.05
CA ILE A 617 -23.65 11.85 1.87
C ILE A 617 -24.51 12.39 0.73
N GLY A 618 -25.31 13.43 0.96
CA GLY A 618 -26.24 13.95 -0.03
C GLY A 618 -26.78 15.33 0.32
N ALA A 619 -27.16 16.09 -0.71
CA ALA A 619 -27.90 17.34 -0.57
C ALA A 619 -29.40 17.04 -0.45
N GLY A 620 -30.05 17.60 0.57
CA GLY A 620 -31.44 17.28 0.90
C GLY A 620 -31.65 15.79 1.18
N ALA A 621 -32.70 15.20 0.61
CA ALA A 621 -33.04 13.78 0.80
C ALA A 621 -32.30 12.81 -0.15
N LYS A 622 -31.62 13.31 -1.19
CA LYS A 622 -31.00 12.47 -2.23
C LYS A 622 -29.54 12.18 -1.90
N ALA A 623 -29.21 10.89 -1.75
CA ALA A 623 -27.83 10.44 -1.57
C ALA A 623 -27.03 10.56 -2.89
N LEU A 624 -25.76 10.98 -2.80
CA LEU A 624 -24.81 10.95 -3.93
C LEU A 624 -24.16 9.57 -4.15
N VAL A 625 -24.34 8.64 -3.22
CA VAL A 625 -23.82 7.27 -3.31
C VAL A 625 -24.95 6.27 -3.11
N SER A 626 -24.79 5.09 -3.71
CA SER A 626 -25.69 3.97 -3.46
C SER A 626 -25.58 3.49 -2.01
N LEU A 627 -26.73 3.17 -1.41
CA LEU A 627 -26.83 2.77 -0.01
C LEU A 627 -27.05 1.25 0.11
N PRO A 628 -26.50 0.62 1.17
CA PRO A 628 -26.70 -0.81 1.41
C PRO A 628 -28.18 -1.13 1.72
N LYS A 629 -28.49 -2.43 1.71
CA LYS A 629 -29.84 -2.94 1.99
C LYS A 629 -30.38 -2.35 3.31
N GLY A 630 -31.60 -1.81 3.25
CA GLY A 630 -32.25 -1.12 4.37
C GLY A 630 -31.95 0.37 4.46
N LYS A 631 -31.19 0.95 3.52
CA LYS A 631 -30.96 2.41 3.37
C LYS A 631 -30.51 3.13 4.65
N GLY A 632 -29.86 2.41 5.58
CA GLY A 632 -29.43 2.97 6.87
C GLY A 632 -30.52 3.09 7.94
N VAL A 633 -31.71 2.53 7.72
CA VAL A 633 -32.81 2.55 8.70
C VAL A 633 -32.63 1.44 9.73
N LYS A 634 -32.47 1.80 11.01
CA LYS A 634 -32.32 0.81 12.09
C LYS A 634 -33.68 0.41 12.65
N LEU A 635 -34.07 -0.83 12.34
CA LEU A 635 -35.28 -1.46 12.87
C LEU A 635 -35.14 -1.83 14.35
N SER A 636 -36.28 -1.94 15.06
CA SER A 636 -36.30 -2.38 16.46
C SER A 636 -35.85 -3.85 16.55
N VAL A 637 -35.47 -4.30 17.76
CA VAL A 637 -35.04 -5.69 17.96
C VAL A 637 -36.20 -6.66 17.68
N SER A 638 -37.42 -6.29 18.06
CA SER A 638 -38.64 -7.05 17.76
C SER A 638 -38.91 -7.11 16.25
N ASP A 639 -38.87 -5.96 15.56
CA ASP A 639 -39.09 -5.90 14.10
C ASP A 639 -38.08 -6.78 13.35
N GLN A 640 -36.80 -6.75 13.75
CA GLN A 640 -35.75 -7.57 13.14
C GLN A 640 -35.99 -9.07 13.38
N ARG A 641 -36.44 -9.45 14.58
CA ARG A 641 -36.79 -10.84 14.92
C ARG A 641 -37.93 -11.32 14.05
N ASP A 642 -38.99 -10.53 13.94
CA ASP A 642 -40.20 -10.90 13.23
C ASP A 642 -39.95 -10.95 11.72
N GLN A 643 -39.20 -10.00 11.15
CA GLN A 643 -38.72 -10.08 9.76
C GLN A 643 -37.83 -11.30 9.50
N ARG A 644 -37.00 -11.70 10.48
CA ARG A 644 -36.17 -12.90 10.35
C ARG A 644 -37.03 -14.16 10.36
N ARG A 645 -38.02 -14.26 11.24
CA ARG A 645 -38.96 -15.41 11.31
C ARG A 645 -39.77 -15.52 10.03
N HIS A 646 -40.38 -14.42 9.59
CA HIS A 646 -41.13 -14.39 8.33
C HIS A 646 -40.27 -14.78 7.12
N ARG A 647 -39.00 -14.38 7.08
CA ARG A 647 -38.09 -14.80 6.01
C ARG A 647 -37.83 -16.31 6.05
N LEU A 648 -37.55 -16.86 7.24
CA LEU A 648 -37.30 -18.29 7.41
C LEU A 648 -38.55 -19.13 7.12
N GLU A 649 -39.73 -18.63 7.48
CA GLU A 649 -41.01 -19.27 7.14
C GLU A 649 -41.23 -19.28 5.63
N LYS A 650 -40.95 -18.16 4.95
CA LYS A 650 -41.02 -18.09 3.48
C LYS A 650 -39.95 -18.91 2.75
N GLU A 651 -38.80 -19.17 3.38
CA GLU A 651 -37.76 -20.06 2.82
C GLU A 651 -38.07 -21.54 3.07
N ARG A 652 -38.95 -21.84 4.04
CA ARG A 652 -39.40 -23.21 4.37
C ARG A 652 -40.65 -23.62 3.60
N ALA A 653 -41.54 -22.67 3.32
CA ALA A 653 -42.67 -22.82 2.41
C ALA A 653 -42.17 -22.79 0.96
#